data_AF-A0A6P5XNA7-F1
#
_entry.id   AF-A0A6P5XNA7-F1
#
_cell.length_a   1.000
_cell.length_b   1.000
_cell.length_c   1.000
_cell.angle_alpha   90.00
_cell.angle_beta   90.00
_cell.angle_gamma   90.00
#
_symmetry.space_group_name_H-M   'P 1'
#
loop_
_entity.id
_entity.type
_entity.pdbx_description
1 polymer ?
#
loop_
_entity_poly.entity_id
_entity_poly.type
_entity_poly.pdbx_seq_one_letter_code
_entity_poly.pdbx_strand_id
1 'polypeptide(L)'
;MARYHPRFLHLFTFLFYTTIISLSSSTLESDFSIIDSDSEALLFHQDYSPPAPPPPPPHAPSVSCTDDLGGIGSLDSTCKIVADLNLTRDVYIEGKGNFYILPGVRFHCPSLGCYVTLNISGNFSLGENSTIVTGTFELTAYNASFFNGSAVNTTGWAGDPPPQTSGTPQGVEGAGGGHGGRGACCLVEDGKLPEDVWGGDAYSWSSLQDPCSYGSKGGTTSKEVDYGGGGGGRVKLQIKGLLEVNGSLLADGGDGGSKGGGGSGGSIYIKAHKTTGNGRISACGGNGFGGGGGGRVSIDVFSRHDEPKIFVHGGVSRGCQENAGAAGTLYDALPRSLTVNNHDLSTNTDTLLLEFPYQPLWTNVYIRNCARAAVPLLWSRVQVQGQISLLCGGMLSFGLAHYASSEFELLAEELLMSDSIIKVYGALRMTVKIFLMWNSKMLIDGGEDATVATSWLDASNLVVLKESSVIHSNANLGVHGQGFLNLSGPGDKIQAQRLVLSLFYSIHVGPGSVLRGPLENASSDAVTPKLYCELQDCPIELLHPPEDCNVNSSLSFTLQICRVEDITVEGLIMGSVVHFHRARTISVQSSGIISASGMGCIGGVGRGNFLDNGIGSGGGHGGKGGLGCYNGSCVEGGISYGNSELPCELGSGSGNESSADSTAGGGVIVMGSMKHPLSSLSVEGAVRADGESFEETVRKQEYSVSNDSSIAPGGGSGGTVLMFLHTFTLGESAILSSVGGYGSHKGGAGGGGGRIHFHWSDIPTGDVYQPIASVKGSIYARGGLGRDESGGGENGTVTGKACPKGLYGTFCVECPVGTYKNVSGSDSSLCHPCPASELPHRAIYIAVRGGIVETRCPYECISNRYHLPHCYTALEELIYTFGGPWLFCLLLMGLLILLALVLSVARLKFVGVDELPGPAPTQHGSQMDHSFPFLESLNEVLETNRVEESQSHVHRMYFMGPNTFSEPWHLPHTPPEEIKEIVYEGAYNTFVDEINAIAAYQWWEGAICTILSILVYPLAWSWQQWRRRLRLQRLREFVRSEYDHACLRSCRSRALYEGLKVSATSDLMLAYVDFFLGGDEKRTDLPPRLPQKFPMAIIFGGDGSYMAPFSLENDNILTSLMSQLVPSTTWYRLVAGLNAQLRLVCRGRLRVTFRPFLQWLETHANPALRIHGVRVDLAWIQAASGGYRHYGLLVYSIEEENESISLGNTDGGVRTELSCVKTTCLQNHA
;
A
#
# COMPACT_ATOMS: atom_id res chain seq x y z
N MET A 1 15.24 48.10 57.96
CA MET A 1 16.00 48.15 59.24
C MET A 1 16.30 46.71 59.68
N ALA A 2 17.29 46.49 60.55
CA ALA A 2 17.69 45.19 61.15
C ALA A 2 17.85 44.00 60.17
N ARG A 3 19.05 43.77 59.62
CA ARG A 3 20.09 42.88 60.18
C ARG A 3 19.67 41.41 60.36
N TYR A 4 20.19 40.52 59.51
CA TYR A 4 20.49 39.13 59.89
C TYR A 4 21.77 38.60 59.21
N HIS A 5 22.64 38.05 60.04
CA HIS A 5 23.82 37.21 59.74
C HIS A 5 24.13 36.49 61.07
N PRO A 6 24.69 35.26 61.09
CA PRO A 6 25.77 34.84 60.19
C PRO A 6 25.69 33.40 59.63
N ARG A 7 26.66 33.09 58.76
CA ARG A 7 27.43 31.83 58.61
C ARG A 7 26.96 30.60 59.42
N PHE A 8 26.88 29.44 58.77
CA PHE A 8 28.02 28.49 58.76
C PHE A 8 28.02 27.56 57.54
N LEU A 9 29.08 26.77 57.37
CA LEU A 9 29.42 25.95 56.19
C LEU A 9 29.88 24.53 56.64
N HIS A 10 29.85 23.56 55.72
CA HIS A 10 30.33 22.16 55.79
C HIS A 10 29.39 21.08 56.37
N LEU A 11 29.72 19.81 56.03
CA LEU A 11 28.89 18.59 55.98
C LEU A 11 27.85 18.60 54.85
N PHE A 12 27.62 17.57 54.01
CA PHE A 12 28.40 16.40 53.50
C PHE A 12 28.07 16.32 51.98
N THR A 13 28.83 15.81 50.99
CA THR A 13 30.12 15.11 50.84
C THR A 13 30.25 13.63 51.23
N PHE A 14 29.54 12.70 50.55
CA PHE A 14 30.12 11.41 50.05
C PHE A 14 29.15 10.54 49.21
N LEU A 15 29.74 9.66 48.36
CA LEU A 15 29.20 8.48 47.61
C LEU A 15 28.13 8.74 46.51
N PHE A 16 28.07 8.10 45.32
CA PHE A 16 28.56 6.86 44.63
C PHE A 16 27.50 5.75 44.38
N TYR A 17 27.29 5.44 43.10
CA TYR A 17 27.11 4.10 42.48
C TYR A 17 25.91 3.18 42.80
N THR A 18 25.13 2.84 41.74
CA THR A 18 24.58 1.49 41.35
C THR A 18 23.59 0.73 42.28
N THR A 19 22.60 -0.12 41.88
CA THR A 19 21.97 -0.62 40.61
C THR A 19 20.78 -1.58 40.94
N ILE A 20 19.99 -2.04 39.92
CA ILE A 20 19.49 -3.45 39.73
C ILE A 20 18.08 -3.93 40.26
N ILE A 21 17.15 -4.24 39.31
CA ILE A 21 16.32 -5.48 39.06
C ILE A 21 14.99 -5.90 39.81
N SER A 22 13.91 -6.02 38.99
CA SER A 22 12.70 -6.91 38.85
C SER A 22 11.94 -7.73 39.96
N LEU A 23 10.61 -7.97 39.76
CA LEU A 23 9.93 -9.29 39.48
C LEU A 23 8.36 -9.22 39.32
N SER A 24 7.58 -10.34 39.29
CA SER A 24 6.28 -10.50 38.56
C SER A 24 5.15 -11.40 39.22
N SER A 25 4.00 -11.62 38.51
CA SER A 25 2.88 -12.65 38.65
C SER A 25 1.65 -12.37 39.57
N SER A 26 0.39 -12.92 39.41
CA SER A 26 -0.41 -13.46 38.26
C SER A 26 -1.90 -13.85 38.61
N THR A 27 -2.79 -14.01 37.59
CA THR A 27 -3.99 -14.93 37.43
C THR A 27 -5.23 -14.98 38.39
N LEU A 28 -6.50 -15.01 37.88
CA LEU A 28 -7.54 -16.11 37.95
C LEU A 28 -8.97 -15.78 37.37
N GLU A 29 -9.89 -16.78 37.36
CA GLU A 29 -11.23 -16.94 36.69
C GLU A 29 -12.47 -16.81 37.67
N SER A 30 -13.80 -16.86 37.39
CA SER A 30 -14.81 -16.81 36.25
C SER A 30 -16.26 -16.52 36.84
N ASP A 31 -17.51 -16.85 36.41
CA ASP A 31 -18.19 -17.66 35.33
C ASP A 31 -19.77 -17.51 35.28
N PHE A 32 -20.48 -17.93 34.18
CA PHE A 32 -21.96 -18.24 33.95
C PHE A 32 -23.11 -17.21 34.33
N SER A 33 -24.38 -17.23 33.81
CA SER A 33 -25.02 -17.63 32.52
C SER A 33 -26.56 -17.31 32.41
N ILE A 34 -27.13 -17.38 31.17
CA ILE A 34 -28.57 -17.69 30.80
C ILE A 34 -29.62 -16.55 31.02
N ILE A 35 -30.84 -16.43 30.41
CA ILE A 35 -31.77 -17.32 29.66
C ILE A 35 -32.65 -16.54 28.59
N ASP A 36 -33.69 -17.20 28.04
CA ASP A 36 -34.62 -16.84 26.92
C ASP A 36 -35.65 -15.70 27.21
N SER A 37 -36.61 -15.30 26.35
CA SER A 37 -37.27 -15.88 25.14
C SER A 37 -37.89 -14.75 24.27
N ASP A 38 -38.52 -14.92 23.09
CA ASP A 38 -39.06 -16.11 22.38
C ASP A 38 -39.06 -15.92 20.84
N SER A 39 -39.72 -16.78 20.04
CA SER A 39 -39.56 -16.85 18.57
C SER A 39 -40.80 -17.22 17.73
N GLU A 40 -40.77 -16.91 16.42
CA GLU A 40 -41.68 -17.44 15.37
C GLU A 40 -40.87 -17.60 14.05
N ALA A 41 -40.26 -18.76 13.85
CA ALA A 41 -39.49 -19.11 12.65
C ALA A 41 -39.55 -20.63 12.40
N LEU A 42 -40.62 -21.11 11.76
CA LEU A 42 -40.86 -22.53 11.52
C LEU A 42 -41.26 -22.81 10.07
N LEU A 43 -40.37 -23.47 9.32
CA LEU A 43 -40.63 -24.60 8.42
C LEU A 43 -39.29 -25.07 7.81
N PHE A 44 -39.20 -26.36 7.45
CA PHE A 44 -38.01 -27.03 6.90
C PHE A 44 -36.81 -27.25 7.82
N HIS A 45 -37.04 -27.91 8.96
CA HIS A 45 -36.14 -29.00 9.36
C HIS A 45 -36.76 -30.34 8.99
N GLN A 46 -36.04 -31.13 8.18
CA GLN A 46 -36.15 -32.59 8.16
C GLN A 46 -34.80 -33.14 8.58
N ASP A 47 -34.79 -34.05 9.56
CA ASP A 47 -33.56 -34.62 10.11
C ASP A 47 -32.92 -35.62 9.13
N TYR A 48 -32.15 -35.10 8.17
CA TYR A 48 -31.18 -35.90 7.42
C TYR A 48 -29.91 -36.11 8.24
N SER A 49 -30.06 -36.80 9.38
CA SER A 49 -28.93 -37.54 9.95
C SER A 49 -28.50 -38.57 8.90
N PRO A 50 -27.27 -38.52 8.36
CA PRO A 50 -26.82 -39.56 7.45
C PRO A 50 -26.86 -40.91 8.19
N PRO A 51 -27.29 -41.99 7.54
CA PRO A 51 -27.32 -43.30 8.18
C PRO A 51 -25.91 -43.63 8.67
N ALA A 52 -25.80 -44.10 9.92
CA ALA A 52 -24.52 -44.51 10.48
C ALA A 52 -23.82 -45.47 9.49
N PRO A 53 -22.54 -45.23 9.14
CA PRO A 53 -21.87 -46.02 8.12
C PRO A 53 -21.93 -47.50 8.51
N PRO A 54 -22.21 -48.41 7.55
CA PRO A 54 -22.30 -49.83 7.86
C PRO A 54 -21.02 -50.29 8.55
N PRO A 55 -21.10 -51.09 9.63
CA PRO A 55 -19.91 -51.57 10.31
C PRO A 55 -19.00 -52.28 9.31
N PRO A 56 -17.67 -52.05 9.37
CA PRO A 56 -16.75 -52.63 8.40
C PRO A 56 -16.90 -54.15 8.36
N PRO A 57 -16.80 -54.78 7.19
CA PRO A 57 -17.00 -56.22 7.06
C PRO A 57 -16.01 -56.96 7.98
N PRO A 58 -16.47 -57.96 8.75
CA PRO A 58 -15.62 -58.65 9.72
C PRO A 58 -14.43 -59.29 9.00
N HIS A 59 -13.23 -59.05 9.53
CA HIS A 59 -11.99 -59.63 8.99
C HIS A 59 -12.06 -61.16 8.95
N ALA A 60 -11.37 -61.76 7.97
CA ALA A 60 -11.15 -63.20 7.94
C ALA A 60 -10.43 -63.66 9.24
N PRO A 61 -10.71 -64.87 9.75
CA PRO A 61 -10.07 -65.37 10.96
C PRO A 61 -8.55 -65.38 10.81
N SER A 62 -7.86 -64.94 11.87
CA SER A 62 -6.41 -64.81 11.89
C SER A 62 -5.71 -66.15 11.68
N VAL A 63 -4.68 -66.17 10.84
CA VAL A 63 -3.87 -67.37 10.57
C VAL A 63 -2.93 -67.72 11.73
N SER A 64 -2.51 -68.98 11.81
CA SER A 64 -1.55 -69.46 12.81
C SER A 64 -0.09 -69.28 12.39
N CYS A 65 0.83 -69.11 13.36
CA CYS A 65 2.26 -69.00 13.08
C CYS A 65 2.86 -70.31 12.51
N THR A 66 2.49 -71.47 13.08
CA THR A 66 3.07 -72.76 12.74
C THR A 66 2.37 -73.44 11.57
N ASP A 67 1.04 -73.45 11.57
CA ASP A 67 0.27 -74.41 10.75
C ASP A 67 -0.15 -73.79 9.40
N ASP A 68 -0.44 -72.48 9.37
CA ASP A 68 -0.71 -71.72 8.14
C ASP A 68 0.55 -71.06 7.55
N LEU A 69 1.42 -70.49 8.39
CA LEU A 69 2.57 -69.69 7.95
C LEU A 69 3.92 -70.43 7.95
N GLY A 70 3.98 -71.68 8.44
CA GLY A 70 5.22 -72.47 8.48
C GLY A 70 6.34 -71.89 9.35
N GLY A 71 6.02 -70.95 10.24
CA GLY A 71 6.96 -70.23 11.10
C GLY A 71 7.25 -70.95 12.43
N ILE A 72 8.23 -70.43 13.16
CA ILE A 72 8.62 -70.91 14.48
C ILE A 72 8.07 -69.95 15.55
N GLY A 73 7.27 -70.48 16.48
CA GLY A 73 6.78 -69.78 17.66
C GLY A 73 5.26 -69.55 17.65
N SER A 74 4.81 -68.42 18.18
CA SER A 74 3.40 -68.04 18.22
C SER A 74 3.24 -66.52 18.05
N LEU A 75 2.12 -66.10 17.45
CA LEU A 75 1.80 -64.69 17.23
C LEU A 75 1.60 -63.90 18.53
N ASP A 76 1.26 -64.58 19.64
CA ASP A 76 1.14 -63.96 20.97
C ASP A 76 2.48 -63.80 21.71
N SER A 77 3.59 -64.35 21.20
CA SER A 77 4.90 -64.26 21.85
C SER A 77 5.99 -63.75 20.90
N THR A 78 6.44 -64.57 19.95
CA THR A 78 7.26 -64.18 18.81
C THR A 78 7.12 -65.25 17.74
N CYS A 79 6.68 -64.84 16.55
CA CYS A 79 6.65 -65.68 15.35
C CYS A 79 7.85 -65.34 14.46
N LYS A 80 8.57 -66.35 13.97
CA LYS A 80 9.70 -66.19 13.05
C LYS A 80 9.45 -66.95 11.76
N ILE A 81 9.41 -66.26 10.63
CA ILE A 81 9.33 -66.90 9.30
C ILE A 81 10.76 -67.20 8.86
N VAL A 82 11.05 -68.48 8.62
CA VAL A 82 12.43 -69.02 8.44
C VAL A 82 12.71 -69.56 7.03
N ALA A 83 11.69 -69.63 6.18
CA ALA A 83 11.74 -70.15 4.82
C ALA A 83 10.71 -69.41 3.94
N ASP A 84 10.90 -69.50 2.62
CA ASP A 84 10.02 -68.85 1.64
C ASP A 84 8.57 -69.36 1.73
N LEU A 85 7.61 -68.44 1.76
CA LEU A 85 6.18 -68.72 1.88
C LEU A 85 5.44 -68.18 0.65
N ASN A 86 4.73 -69.08 -0.05
CA ASN A 86 3.81 -68.74 -1.14
C ASN A 86 2.36 -68.83 -0.64
N LEU A 87 1.69 -67.69 -0.52
CA LEU A 87 0.29 -67.59 -0.11
C LEU A 87 -0.64 -67.83 -1.29
N THR A 88 -1.79 -68.45 -1.06
CA THR A 88 -2.80 -68.78 -2.10
C THR A 88 -4.15 -68.07 -1.89
N ARG A 89 -4.27 -67.31 -0.80
CA ARG A 89 -5.46 -66.57 -0.36
C ARG A 89 -5.02 -65.34 0.44
N ASP A 90 -5.95 -64.42 0.65
CA ASP A 90 -5.75 -63.30 1.57
C ASP A 90 -5.44 -63.76 2.99
N VAL A 91 -4.56 -63.02 3.68
CA VAL A 91 -4.03 -63.35 5.00
C VAL A 91 -4.18 -62.19 5.96
N TYR A 92 -4.90 -62.46 7.05
CA TYR A 92 -4.97 -61.62 8.25
C TYR A 92 -4.11 -62.26 9.35
N ILE A 93 -3.11 -61.53 9.86
CA ILE A 93 -2.22 -61.94 10.95
C ILE A 93 -2.50 -61.06 12.15
N GLU A 94 -2.99 -61.62 13.26
CA GLU A 94 -3.23 -60.90 14.50
C GLU A 94 -2.47 -61.55 15.66
N GLY A 95 -1.86 -60.76 16.55
CA GLY A 95 -1.22 -61.30 17.76
C GLY A 95 -0.55 -60.29 18.67
N LYS A 96 -0.35 -60.66 19.93
CA LYS A 96 0.19 -59.74 20.95
C LYS A 96 1.72 -59.63 20.97
N GLY A 97 2.41 -60.57 20.32
CA GLY A 97 3.86 -60.73 20.35
C GLY A 97 4.60 -59.94 19.27
N ASN A 98 5.72 -60.49 18.81
CA ASN A 98 6.53 -59.94 17.71
C ASN A 98 6.41 -60.81 16.44
N PHE A 99 6.69 -60.24 15.27
CA PHE A 99 6.73 -60.98 14.00
C PHE A 99 7.96 -60.60 13.17
N TYR A 100 8.82 -61.58 12.93
CA TYR A 100 10.12 -61.37 12.30
C TYR A 100 10.27 -62.27 11.07
N ILE A 101 10.42 -61.66 9.89
CA ILE A 101 10.84 -62.35 8.67
C ILE A 101 12.38 -62.33 8.66
N LEU A 102 13.00 -63.52 8.62
CA LEU A 102 14.46 -63.62 8.68
C LEU A 102 15.14 -63.16 7.36
N PRO A 103 16.43 -62.80 7.38
CA PRO A 103 17.17 -62.37 6.19
C PRO A 103 17.07 -63.37 5.03
N GLY A 104 16.91 -62.83 3.82
CA GLY A 104 16.80 -63.59 2.56
C GLY A 104 15.46 -64.28 2.29
N VAL A 105 14.52 -64.29 3.24
CA VAL A 105 13.21 -64.97 3.10
C VAL A 105 12.26 -64.20 2.15
N ARG A 106 11.47 -64.94 1.36
CA ARG A 106 10.43 -64.39 0.48
C ARG A 106 9.04 -64.69 1.01
N PHE A 107 8.20 -63.66 1.14
CA PHE A 107 6.82 -63.76 1.61
C PHE A 107 5.89 -63.24 0.49
N HIS A 108 5.35 -64.16 -0.30
CA HIS A 108 4.87 -63.85 -1.65
C HIS A 108 3.42 -64.32 -1.85
N CYS A 109 2.53 -63.41 -2.24
CA CYS A 109 1.17 -63.70 -2.67
C CYS A 109 1.02 -63.36 -4.17
N PRO A 110 0.88 -64.35 -5.08
CA PRO A 110 0.90 -64.14 -6.53
C PRO A 110 -0.46 -63.77 -7.15
N SER A 111 -1.48 -63.45 -6.33
CA SER A 111 -2.77 -62.94 -6.82
C SER A 111 -2.75 -61.40 -6.91
N LEU A 112 -3.19 -60.87 -8.05
CA LEU A 112 -3.48 -59.45 -8.22
C LEU A 112 -4.47 -59.00 -7.14
N GLY A 113 -4.15 -57.91 -6.45
CA GLY A 113 -4.97 -57.37 -5.37
C GLY A 113 -5.00 -58.18 -4.07
N CYS A 114 -4.13 -59.19 -3.89
CA CYS A 114 -4.04 -59.98 -2.66
C CYS A 114 -3.83 -59.10 -1.42
N TYR A 115 -4.48 -59.44 -0.31
CA TYR A 115 -4.36 -58.74 0.97
C TYR A 115 -3.44 -59.49 1.94
N VAL A 116 -2.38 -58.80 2.39
CA VAL A 116 -1.53 -59.21 3.51
C VAL A 116 -1.63 -58.14 4.59
N THR A 117 -2.36 -58.44 5.67
CA THR A 117 -2.63 -57.53 6.78
C THR A 117 -2.05 -58.08 8.08
N LEU A 118 -1.28 -57.26 8.79
CA LEU A 118 -0.65 -57.59 10.07
C LEU A 118 -1.10 -56.60 11.15
N ASN A 119 -1.62 -57.12 12.27
CA ASN A 119 -2.06 -56.38 13.45
C ASN A 119 -1.39 -56.94 14.71
N ILE A 120 -0.34 -56.23 15.16
CA ILE A 120 0.64 -56.79 16.09
C ILE A 120 0.94 -55.78 17.20
N SER A 121 0.82 -56.14 18.48
CA SER A 121 1.10 -55.18 19.56
C SER A 121 2.58 -55.04 19.95
N GLY A 122 3.46 -55.93 19.49
CA GLY A 122 4.91 -55.84 19.64
C GLY A 122 5.64 -55.27 18.41
N ASN A 123 6.83 -55.80 18.14
CA ASN A 123 7.71 -55.36 17.05
C ASN A 123 7.53 -56.19 15.77
N PHE A 124 7.64 -55.53 14.62
CA PHE A 124 7.80 -56.13 13.31
C PHE A 124 9.24 -55.97 12.80
N SER A 125 9.78 -56.95 12.07
CA SER A 125 11.02 -56.74 11.30
C SER A 125 11.05 -57.51 9.98
N LEU A 126 11.46 -56.83 8.91
CA LEU A 126 11.80 -57.42 7.62
C LEU A 126 13.34 -57.48 7.48
N GLY A 127 13.91 -58.69 7.60
CA GLY A 127 15.35 -58.95 7.60
C GLY A 127 16.08 -58.53 6.31
N GLU A 128 17.41 -58.43 6.38
CA GLU A 128 18.24 -58.04 5.24
C GLU A 128 17.97 -58.91 4.00
N ASN A 129 17.84 -58.28 2.83
CA ASN A 129 17.53 -58.95 1.55
C ASN A 129 16.26 -59.83 1.54
N SER A 130 15.36 -59.69 2.53
CA SER A 130 14.05 -60.37 2.53
C SER A 130 12.97 -59.53 1.84
N THR A 131 12.00 -60.19 1.19
CA THR A 131 11.04 -59.50 0.30
C THR A 131 9.60 -59.92 0.55
N ILE A 132 8.70 -58.95 0.75
CA ILE A 132 7.25 -59.13 0.73
C ILE A 132 6.73 -58.76 -0.66
N VAL A 133 5.90 -59.62 -1.27
CA VAL A 133 5.22 -59.34 -2.54
C VAL A 133 3.73 -59.62 -2.39
N THR A 134 2.90 -58.63 -2.70
CA THR A 134 1.43 -58.66 -2.48
C THR A 134 0.75 -57.52 -3.25
N GLY A 135 -0.57 -57.52 -3.37
CA GLY A 135 -1.33 -56.38 -3.91
C GLY A 135 -1.53 -55.26 -2.87
N THR A 136 -1.95 -55.63 -1.65
CA THR A 136 -2.04 -54.77 -0.47
C THR A 136 -1.15 -55.32 0.63
N PHE A 137 -0.35 -54.43 1.24
CA PHE A 137 0.36 -54.65 2.50
C PHE A 137 -0.13 -53.65 3.55
N GLU A 138 -0.73 -54.12 4.63
CA GLU A 138 -1.14 -53.29 5.76
C GLU A 138 -0.47 -53.77 7.05
N LEU A 139 0.23 -52.88 7.75
CA LEU A 139 0.97 -53.17 8.97
C LEU A 139 0.60 -52.20 10.09
N THR A 140 0.02 -52.73 11.17
CA THR A 140 -0.14 -52.07 12.45
C THR A 140 0.81 -52.72 13.46
N ALA A 141 1.74 -51.93 14.03
CA ALA A 141 2.78 -52.42 14.93
C ALA A 141 3.17 -51.38 16.01
N TYR A 142 3.90 -51.79 17.06
CA TYR A 142 4.50 -50.84 17.99
C TYR A 142 5.78 -50.24 17.42
N ASN A 143 6.74 -51.07 16.98
CA ASN A 143 7.87 -50.64 16.15
C ASN A 143 7.94 -51.50 14.87
N ALA A 144 8.54 -50.96 13.81
CA ALA A 144 8.82 -51.71 12.58
C ALA A 144 10.20 -51.35 12.00
N SER A 145 11.03 -52.36 11.73
CA SER A 145 12.32 -52.18 11.04
C SER A 145 12.35 -52.90 9.68
N PHE A 146 12.66 -52.15 8.63
CA PHE A 146 12.90 -52.64 7.28
C PHE A 146 14.40 -52.51 6.98
N PHE A 147 15.15 -53.59 7.10
CA PHE A 147 16.62 -53.58 7.02
C PHE A 147 17.14 -53.42 5.58
N ASN A 148 18.46 -53.24 5.44
CA ASN A 148 19.10 -52.99 4.15
C ASN A 148 18.83 -54.12 3.13
N GLY A 149 18.60 -53.77 1.87
CA GLY A 149 18.23 -54.70 0.80
C GLY A 149 16.83 -55.33 0.94
N SER A 150 16.10 -55.09 2.04
CA SER A 150 14.72 -55.58 2.17
C SER A 150 13.75 -54.79 1.30
N ALA A 151 12.65 -55.42 0.87
CA ALA A 151 11.63 -54.75 0.07
C ALA A 151 10.21 -55.21 0.39
N VAL A 152 9.29 -54.25 0.56
CA VAL A 152 7.85 -54.47 0.35
C VAL A 152 7.56 -54.02 -1.08
N ASN A 153 7.17 -54.97 -1.93
CA ASN A 153 6.99 -54.75 -3.36
C ASN A 153 5.56 -55.09 -3.78
N THR A 154 4.76 -54.05 -4.04
CA THR A 154 3.41 -54.16 -4.60
C THR A 154 3.35 -53.60 -6.03
N THR A 155 4.49 -53.49 -6.71
CA THR A 155 4.62 -52.88 -8.05
C THR A 155 3.96 -53.74 -9.12
N GLY A 156 2.96 -53.18 -9.81
CA GLY A 156 2.17 -53.90 -10.82
C GLY A 156 1.16 -54.92 -10.29
N TRP A 157 1.02 -55.08 -8.96
CA TRP A 157 0.18 -56.10 -8.31
C TRP A 157 -1.20 -55.59 -7.84
N ALA A 158 -1.66 -54.43 -8.32
CA ALA A 158 -2.98 -53.89 -8.01
C ALA A 158 -4.13 -54.88 -8.23
N GLY A 159 -5.17 -54.77 -7.41
CA GLY A 159 -6.51 -55.27 -7.76
C GLY A 159 -7.25 -54.25 -8.62
N ASP A 160 -8.54 -54.48 -8.88
CA ASP A 160 -9.35 -53.54 -9.65
C ASP A 160 -9.43 -52.15 -8.95
N PRO A 161 -9.32 -51.04 -9.71
CA PRO A 161 -9.54 -49.69 -9.19
C PRO A 161 -11.04 -49.47 -8.88
N PRO A 162 -11.41 -48.40 -8.14
CA PRO A 162 -12.80 -48.17 -7.78
C PRO A 162 -13.72 -48.07 -9.02
N PRO A 163 -14.90 -48.72 -9.03
CA PRO A 163 -15.66 -49.01 -10.26
C PRO A 163 -16.34 -47.82 -10.94
N GLN A 164 -16.09 -46.59 -10.45
CA GLN A 164 -16.57 -45.33 -11.03
C GLN A 164 -15.41 -44.49 -11.62
N THR A 165 -14.20 -45.03 -11.72
CA THR A 165 -13.00 -44.29 -12.13
C THR A 165 -12.68 -44.44 -13.61
N SER A 166 -12.28 -43.33 -14.24
CA SER A 166 -11.73 -43.26 -15.60
C SER A 166 -10.21 -43.47 -15.66
N GLY A 167 -9.61 -44.01 -14.59
CA GLY A 167 -8.16 -44.21 -14.48
C GLY A 167 -7.58 -45.30 -15.38
N THR A 168 -8.41 -46.23 -15.86
CA THR A 168 -8.01 -47.23 -16.86
C THR A 168 -8.48 -46.74 -18.24
N PRO A 169 -7.59 -46.37 -19.17
CA PRO A 169 -7.99 -45.82 -20.46
C PRO A 169 -8.70 -46.87 -21.33
N GLN A 170 -9.75 -46.45 -22.03
CA GLN A 170 -10.50 -47.29 -22.96
C GLN A 170 -9.98 -47.11 -24.39
N GLY A 171 -9.89 -48.19 -25.16
CA GLY A 171 -9.45 -48.15 -26.56
C GLY A 171 -8.27 -49.09 -26.85
N VAL A 172 -7.57 -48.82 -27.95
CA VAL A 172 -6.38 -49.58 -28.40
C VAL A 172 -5.18 -48.68 -28.69
N GLU A 173 -5.09 -47.58 -27.96
CA GLU A 173 -4.10 -46.51 -28.17
C GLU A 173 -2.80 -46.70 -27.38
N GLY A 174 -2.75 -47.70 -26.48
CA GLY A 174 -1.61 -47.92 -25.61
C GLY A 174 -1.35 -46.79 -24.59
N ALA A 175 -2.36 -45.98 -24.28
CA ALA A 175 -2.25 -44.90 -23.29
C ALA A 175 -1.99 -45.44 -21.87
N GLY A 176 -1.29 -44.66 -21.03
CA GLY A 176 -0.99 -45.03 -19.65
C GLY A 176 -2.20 -44.92 -18.72
N GLY A 177 -2.20 -45.67 -17.63
CA GLY A 177 -3.19 -45.54 -16.55
C GLY A 177 -2.97 -44.27 -15.72
N GLY A 178 -4.01 -43.76 -15.06
CA GLY A 178 -3.95 -42.63 -14.13
C GLY A 178 -4.40 -43.01 -12.71
N HIS A 179 -3.99 -42.24 -11.69
CA HIS A 179 -4.46 -42.41 -10.31
C HIS A 179 -4.17 -41.17 -9.45
N GLY A 180 -2.90 -40.85 -9.20
CA GLY A 180 -2.49 -39.60 -8.54
C GLY A 180 -2.39 -38.46 -9.54
N GLY A 181 -1.60 -38.69 -10.59
CA GLY A 181 -1.59 -37.95 -11.85
C GLY A 181 -2.32 -38.69 -12.97
N ARG A 182 -2.59 -37.98 -14.07
CA ARG A 182 -3.08 -38.54 -15.34
C ARG A 182 -2.00 -39.39 -16.03
N GLY A 183 -2.44 -40.43 -16.74
CA GLY A 183 -1.58 -41.19 -17.66
C GLY A 183 -1.40 -40.45 -18.99
N ALA A 184 -0.28 -40.68 -19.68
CA ALA A 184 -0.02 -40.08 -20.99
C ALA A 184 -0.70 -40.85 -22.13
N CYS A 185 -1.16 -40.13 -23.15
CA CYS A 185 -1.46 -40.68 -24.48
C CYS A 185 -0.52 -40.07 -25.54
N CYS A 186 -0.29 -40.81 -26.62
CA CYS A 186 0.59 -40.42 -27.73
C CYS A 186 -0.14 -40.23 -29.06
N LEU A 187 -1.45 -40.52 -29.13
CA LEU A 187 -2.28 -40.32 -30.30
C LEU A 187 -3.01 -38.98 -30.17
N VAL A 188 -2.50 -37.96 -30.84
CA VAL A 188 -3.20 -36.67 -30.99
C VAL A 188 -4.07 -36.77 -32.26
N GLU A 189 -5.38 -36.56 -32.12
CA GLU A 189 -6.28 -36.42 -33.27
C GLU A 189 -6.07 -35.04 -33.92
N ASP A 190 -6.10 -34.98 -35.25
CA ASP A 190 -5.92 -33.74 -36.02
C ASP A 190 -6.93 -32.67 -35.57
N GLY A 191 -6.43 -31.62 -34.90
CA GLY A 191 -7.22 -30.49 -34.42
C GLY A 191 -7.39 -30.37 -32.90
N LYS A 192 -6.92 -31.32 -32.08
CA LYS A 192 -6.90 -31.20 -30.61
C LYS A 192 -5.56 -30.65 -30.09
N LEU A 193 -5.58 -29.91 -28.98
CA LEU A 193 -4.34 -29.50 -28.30
C LEU A 193 -3.72 -30.68 -27.53
N PRO A 194 -2.39 -30.76 -27.38
CA PRO A 194 -1.74 -31.82 -26.60
C PRO A 194 -2.10 -31.87 -25.10
N GLU A 195 -2.70 -30.81 -24.56
CA GLU A 195 -3.20 -30.74 -23.18
C GLU A 195 -4.64 -31.26 -23.02
N ASP A 196 -5.42 -31.39 -24.10
CA ASP A 196 -6.75 -32.02 -24.10
C ASP A 196 -6.70 -33.56 -24.27
N VAL A 197 -5.50 -34.15 -24.36
CA VAL A 197 -5.30 -35.55 -24.74
C VAL A 197 -4.49 -36.29 -23.67
N TRP A 198 -5.20 -36.97 -22.77
CA TRP A 198 -4.63 -37.82 -21.72
C TRP A 198 -5.11 -39.29 -21.84
N GLY A 199 -4.45 -40.18 -21.10
CA GLY A 199 -4.84 -41.57 -20.96
C GLY A 199 -5.86 -41.77 -19.84
N GLY A 200 -5.49 -42.56 -18.83
CA GLY A 200 -6.29 -42.69 -17.61
C GLY A 200 -6.33 -41.40 -16.78
N ASP A 201 -7.48 -41.09 -16.19
CA ASP A 201 -7.64 -39.90 -15.35
C ASP A 201 -7.17 -40.10 -13.89
N ALA A 202 -6.98 -39.01 -13.15
CA ALA A 202 -6.65 -39.02 -11.72
C ALA A 202 -7.92 -39.17 -10.84
N TYR A 203 -7.80 -39.85 -9.70
CA TYR A 203 -8.90 -40.08 -8.76
C TYR A 203 -8.41 -40.18 -7.31
N SER A 204 -9.29 -40.50 -6.36
CA SER A 204 -8.97 -40.60 -4.92
C SER A 204 -8.45 -39.30 -4.28
N TRP A 205 -8.86 -38.13 -4.81
CA TRP A 205 -8.47 -36.81 -4.26
C TRP A 205 -8.96 -36.60 -2.83
N SER A 206 -10.18 -37.04 -2.50
CA SER A 206 -10.75 -36.94 -1.15
C SER A 206 -9.96 -37.72 -0.09
N SER A 207 -9.20 -38.74 -0.48
CA SER A 207 -8.27 -39.49 0.40
C SER A 207 -6.81 -39.06 0.19
N LEU A 208 -6.53 -37.78 -0.07
CA LEU A 208 -5.15 -37.29 -0.23
C LEU A 208 -4.32 -37.46 1.06
N GLN A 209 -4.97 -37.35 2.21
CA GLN A 209 -4.31 -37.41 3.52
C GLN A 209 -4.06 -38.86 3.99
N ASP A 210 -4.90 -39.81 3.56
CA ASP A 210 -4.89 -41.23 3.91
C ASP A 210 -5.05 -42.15 2.67
N PRO A 211 -4.18 -42.02 1.64
CA PRO A 211 -4.36 -42.65 0.35
C PRO A 211 -4.44 -44.18 0.47
N CYS A 212 -5.54 -44.74 -0.02
CA CYS A 212 -5.89 -46.14 0.17
C CYS A 212 -6.49 -46.81 -1.08
N SER A 213 -6.23 -46.26 -2.27
CA SER A 213 -6.70 -46.79 -3.56
C SER A 213 -5.61 -47.55 -4.32
N TYR A 214 -5.99 -48.61 -5.04
CA TYR A 214 -5.13 -49.21 -6.06
C TYR A 214 -4.93 -48.24 -7.23
N GLY A 215 -3.79 -48.32 -7.91
CA GLY A 215 -3.59 -47.66 -9.20
C GLY A 215 -4.29 -48.43 -10.34
N SER A 216 -4.77 -47.72 -11.36
CA SER A 216 -5.31 -48.29 -12.59
C SER A 216 -4.23 -48.87 -13.51
N LYS A 217 -4.66 -49.85 -14.31
CA LYS A 217 -3.89 -50.49 -15.39
C LYS A 217 -3.71 -49.55 -16.60
N GLY A 218 -2.62 -49.70 -17.33
CA GLY A 218 -2.45 -49.08 -18.66
C GLY A 218 -3.29 -49.76 -19.75
N GLY A 219 -3.53 -49.05 -20.85
CA GLY A 219 -4.25 -49.59 -22.02
C GLY A 219 -3.37 -50.50 -22.90
N THR A 220 -3.98 -51.26 -23.80
CA THR A 220 -3.27 -52.11 -24.78
C THR A 220 -3.25 -51.45 -26.17
N THR A 221 -2.38 -51.89 -27.09
CA THR A 221 -2.45 -51.57 -28.53
C THR A 221 -3.04 -52.71 -29.38
N SER A 222 -3.75 -53.68 -28.78
CA SER A 222 -4.38 -54.80 -29.49
C SER A 222 -5.73 -55.19 -28.87
N LYS A 223 -6.68 -55.61 -29.72
CA LYS A 223 -7.99 -56.16 -29.29
C LYS A 223 -7.92 -57.64 -28.87
N GLU A 224 -6.82 -58.33 -29.19
CA GLU A 224 -6.67 -59.78 -28.98
C GLU A 224 -5.80 -60.12 -27.76
N VAL A 225 -4.86 -59.23 -27.43
CA VAL A 225 -3.87 -59.43 -26.36
C VAL A 225 -3.78 -58.14 -25.55
N ASP A 226 -3.91 -58.27 -24.24
CA ASP A 226 -3.75 -57.17 -23.30
C ASP A 226 -2.28 -57.04 -22.88
N TYR A 227 -1.62 -56.01 -23.40
CA TYR A 227 -0.24 -55.64 -23.09
C TYR A 227 -0.13 -54.55 -22.01
N GLY A 228 -1.25 -54.12 -21.41
CA GLY A 228 -1.27 -53.02 -20.45
C GLY A 228 -0.50 -53.35 -19.16
N GLY A 229 0.34 -52.43 -18.70
CA GLY A 229 1.05 -52.56 -17.43
C GLY A 229 0.08 -52.55 -16.23
N GLY A 230 0.24 -53.50 -15.31
CA GLY A 230 -0.55 -53.58 -14.08
C GLY A 230 -0.41 -52.34 -13.21
N GLY A 231 -1.46 -51.95 -12.49
CA GLY A 231 -1.40 -50.80 -11.57
C GLY A 231 -0.56 -51.07 -10.31
N GLY A 232 -0.12 -50.01 -9.65
CA GLY A 232 0.56 -50.09 -8.36
C GLY A 232 -0.38 -50.45 -7.21
N GLY A 233 0.11 -51.30 -6.30
CA GLY A 233 -0.62 -51.78 -5.13
C GLY A 233 -0.83 -50.74 -4.01
N ARG A 234 -1.06 -51.24 -2.78
CA ARG A 234 -1.31 -50.42 -1.59
C ARG A 234 -0.35 -50.79 -0.47
N VAL A 235 0.28 -49.78 0.15
CA VAL A 235 1.12 -49.95 1.34
C VAL A 235 0.61 -49.02 2.44
N LYS A 236 0.17 -49.58 3.57
CA LYS A 236 -0.33 -48.82 4.73
C LYS A 236 0.43 -49.21 5.99
N LEU A 237 1.20 -48.27 6.55
CA LEU A 237 1.98 -48.47 7.77
C LEU A 237 1.41 -47.59 8.90
N GLN A 238 1.12 -48.18 10.06
CA GLN A 238 0.61 -47.49 11.24
C GLN A 238 1.40 -47.95 12.48
N ILE A 239 2.45 -47.20 12.81
CA ILE A 239 3.49 -47.58 13.78
C ILE A 239 3.40 -46.67 15.01
N LYS A 240 3.23 -47.23 16.21
CA LYS A 240 3.00 -46.42 17.42
C LYS A 240 4.27 -45.74 17.96
N GLY A 241 5.44 -46.32 17.71
CA GLY A 241 6.75 -45.85 18.15
C GLY A 241 7.66 -45.53 16.96
N LEU A 242 8.70 -46.35 16.78
CA LEU A 242 9.76 -46.17 15.78
C LEU A 242 9.48 -46.98 14.50
N LEU A 243 9.58 -46.30 13.35
CA LEU A 243 9.61 -46.88 12.02
C LEU A 243 11.00 -46.64 11.39
N GLU A 244 11.77 -47.70 11.19
CA GLU A 244 13.09 -47.66 10.56
C GLU A 244 12.99 -48.16 9.12
N VAL A 245 13.33 -47.31 8.14
CA VAL A 245 13.22 -47.59 6.70
C VAL A 245 14.60 -47.50 6.03
N ASN A 246 15.36 -48.59 6.08
CA ASN A 246 16.61 -48.77 5.32
C ASN A 246 16.38 -49.57 4.02
N GLY A 247 15.28 -50.31 3.94
CA GLY A 247 14.84 -51.05 2.74
C GLY A 247 14.07 -50.19 1.72
N SER A 248 13.25 -50.85 0.90
CA SER A 248 12.37 -50.23 -0.10
C SER A 248 10.90 -50.51 0.15
N LEU A 249 10.05 -49.49 0.00
CA LEU A 249 8.59 -49.58 0.00
C LEU A 249 8.10 -49.15 -1.38
N LEU A 250 7.64 -50.12 -2.19
CA LEU A 250 7.33 -49.92 -3.61
C LEU A 250 5.86 -50.23 -3.91
N ALA A 251 5.18 -49.27 -4.53
CA ALA A 251 3.84 -49.38 -5.09
C ALA A 251 3.81 -48.73 -6.48
N ASP A 252 4.84 -48.98 -7.29
CA ASP A 252 4.96 -48.40 -8.64
C ASP A 252 4.01 -49.09 -9.63
N GLY A 253 3.73 -48.43 -10.76
CA GLY A 253 3.05 -49.06 -11.89
C GLY A 253 3.95 -50.05 -12.63
N GLY A 254 3.37 -51.11 -13.18
CA GLY A 254 4.05 -52.06 -14.05
C GLY A 254 4.28 -51.49 -15.46
N ASP A 255 5.38 -51.92 -16.10
CA ASP A 255 5.70 -51.54 -17.47
C ASP A 255 4.79 -52.24 -18.51
N GLY A 256 4.25 -51.48 -19.47
CA GLY A 256 3.54 -51.98 -20.67
C GLY A 256 4.44 -52.15 -21.90
N GLY A 257 5.70 -51.75 -21.81
CA GLY A 257 6.68 -51.88 -22.89
C GLY A 257 6.35 -51.00 -24.10
N SER A 258 6.34 -51.56 -25.31
CA SER A 258 6.07 -50.84 -26.57
C SER A 258 4.74 -51.22 -27.24
N LYS A 259 3.92 -52.05 -26.59
CA LYS A 259 2.60 -52.52 -27.09
C LYS A 259 1.44 -52.30 -26.13
N GLY A 260 1.71 -51.70 -24.98
CA GLY A 260 0.72 -51.26 -24.01
C GLY A 260 1.26 -50.09 -23.20
N GLY A 261 0.35 -49.33 -22.60
CA GLY A 261 0.68 -48.24 -21.70
C GLY A 261 1.14 -48.75 -20.34
N GLY A 262 1.88 -47.92 -19.62
CA GLY A 262 2.27 -48.23 -18.24
C GLY A 262 1.09 -48.16 -17.29
N GLY A 263 1.11 -48.99 -16.24
CA GLY A 263 0.20 -48.84 -15.12
C GLY A 263 0.49 -47.57 -14.33
N SER A 264 -0.50 -47.04 -13.63
CA SER A 264 -0.29 -45.92 -12.71
C SER A 264 0.32 -46.37 -11.37
N GLY A 265 0.97 -45.45 -10.68
CA GLY A 265 1.43 -45.67 -9.30
C GLY A 265 0.26 -45.86 -8.32
N GLY A 266 0.50 -46.63 -7.26
CA GLY A 266 -0.49 -47.01 -6.26
C GLY A 266 -0.67 -46.00 -5.12
N SER A 267 -0.98 -46.51 -3.93
CA SER A 267 -1.11 -45.71 -2.70
C SER A 267 -0.09 -46.13 -1.64
N ILE A 268 0.58 -45.15 -1.01
CA ILE A 268 1.39 -45.38 0.20
C ILE A 268 0.96 -44.41 1.31
N TYR A 269 0.49 -44.93 2.45
CA TYR A 269 0.21 -44.14 3.65
C TYR A 269 1.09 -44.59 4.81
N ILE A 270 1.81 -43.65 5.42
CA ILE A 270 2.72 -43.92 6.54
C ILE A 270 2.35 -43.03 7.72
N LYS A 271 1.92 -43.64 8.83
CA LYS A 271 1.71 -42.99 10.12
C LYS A 271 2.71 -43.52 11.16
N ALA A 272 3.52 -42.65 11.77
CA ALA A 272 4.46 -43.04 12.82
C ALA A 272 4.75 -41.93 13.84
N HIS A 273 5.14 -42.26 15.08
CA HIS A 273 5.66 -41.23 16.00
C HIS A 273 7.08 -40.80 15.59
N LYS A 274 7.92 -41.73 15.14
CA LYS A 274 9.32 -41.45 14.79
C LYS A 274 9.76 -42.25 13.56
N THR A 275 10.47 -41.60 12.63
CA THR A 275 11.19 -42.29 11.54
C THR A 275 12.69 -42.06 11.54
N THR A 276 13.42 -43.10 11.15
CA THR A 276 14.86 -43.11 10.86
C THR A 276 15.13 -43.98 9.63
N GLY A 277 16.33 -43.87 9.05
CA GLY A 277 16.74 -44.62 7.87
C GLY A 277 16.52 -43.86 6.55
N ASN A 278 17.35 -44.20 5.57
CA ASN A 278 17.55 -43.48 4.32
C ASN A 278 17.24 -44.34 3.08
N GLY A 279 16.29 -45.27 3.24
CA GLY A 279 15.76 -46.14 2.19
C GLY A 279 14.90 -45.43 1.15
N ARG A 280 14.18 -46.22 0.33
CA ARG A 280 13.37 -45.72 -0.79
C ARG A 280 11.88 -45.94 -0.58
N ILE A 281 11.08 -44.93 -0.89
CA ILE A 281 9.61 -44.99 -0.96
C ILE A 281 9.23 -44.62 -2.40
N SER A 282 8.44 -45.43 -3.09
CA SER A 282 8.21 -45.27 -4.54
C SER A 282 6.76 -45.62 -4.90
N ALA A 283 6.06 -44.69 -5.53
CA ALA A 283 4.73 -44.89 -6.12
C ALA A 283 4.67 -44.22 -7.50
N CYS A 284 5.67 -44.50 -8.34
CA CYS A 284 5.81 -43.91 -9.66
C CYS A 284 4.92 -44.61 -10.71
N GLY A 285 4.67 -43.94 -11.83
CA GLY A 285 4.04 -44.56 -12.99
C GLY A 285 4.97 -45.54 -13.72
N GLY A 286 4.41 -46.61 -14.30
CA GLY A 286 5.12 -47.56 -15.14
C GLY A 286 5.39 -47.02 -16.54
N ASN A 287 6.40 -47.57 -17.22
CA ASN A 287 6.81 -47.15 -18.56
C ASN A 287 6.05 -47.93 -19.64
N GLY A 288 5.59 -47.26 -20.68
CA GLY A 288 4.77 -47.90 -21.72
C GLY A 288 4.82 -47.19 -23.05
N PHE A 289 3.88 -47.51 -23.95
CA PHE A 289 3.67 -46.74 -25.16
C PHE A 289 3.30 -45.29 -24.79
N GLY A 290 2.21 -45.10 -24.04
CA GLY A 290 2.06 -43.99 -23.08
C GLY A 290 2.52 -44.42 -21.67
N GLY A 291 3.21 -43.54 -20.95
CA GLY A 291 3.61 -43.74 -19.56
C GLY A 291 2.44 -43.56 -18.58
N GLY A 292 2.41 -44.36 -17.52
CA GLY A 292 1.40 -44.24 -16.46
C GLY A 292 1.62 -42.99 -15.59
N GLY A 293 0.54 -42.46 -15.01
CA GLY A 293 0.61 -41.37 -14.03
C GLY A 293 1.17 -41.84 -12.69
N GLY A 294 1.79 -40.92 -11.94
CA GLY A 294 2.23 -41.18 -10.58
C GLY A 294 1.08 -41.46 -9.60
N GLY A 295 1.39 -42.13 -8.50
CA GLY A 295 0.43 -42.51 -7.46
C GLY A 295 0.22 -41.45 -6.37
N ARG A 296 -0.21 -41.88 -5.18
CA ARG A 296 -0.39 -41.00 -4.01
C ARG A 296 0.43 -41.50 -2.82
N VAL A 297 1.21 -40.61 -2.22
CA VAL A 297 1.98 -40.89 -1.00
C VAL A 297 1.58 -39.86 0.06
N SER A 298 1.27 -40.31 1.27
CA SER A 298 1.03 -39.43 2.42
C SER A 298 1.83 -39.87 3.64
N ILE A 299 2.43 -38.90 4.34
CA ILE A 299 3.30 -39.11 5.49
C ILE A 299 2.80 -38.29 6.67
N ASP A 300 2.45 -39.01 7.74
CA ASP A 300 1.92 -38.52 9.01
C ASP A 300 2.87 -38.96 10.13
N VAL A 301 4.00 -38.26 10.20
CA VAL A 301 5.15 -38.65 11.04
C VAL A 301 5.60 -37.50 11.92
N PHE A 302 5.45 -37.65 13.24
CA PHE A 302 5.71 -36.58 14.22
C PHE A 302 7.19 -36.15 14.31
N SER A 303 8.14 -37.07 14.09
CA SER A 303 9.57 -36.77 14.19
C SER A 303 10.38 -37.57 13.16
N ARG A 304 11.23 -36.89 12.40
CA ARG A 304 12.18 -37.50 11.44
C ARG A 304 13.60 -37.04 11.79
N HIS A 305 14.57 -37.95 11.70
CA HIS A 305 15.99 -37.59 11.74
C HIS A 305 16.71 -37.83 10.41
N ASP A 306 16.19 -38.77 9.62
CA ASP A 306 16.67 -39.09 8.28
C ASP A 306 15.51 -38.88 7.29
N GLU A 307 15.83 -38.45 6.07
CA GLU A 307 14.86 -38.30 4.98
C GLU A 307 14.96 -39.50 4.01
N PRO A 308 14.00 -40.44 4.02
CA PRO A 308 13.93 -41.49 3.00
C PRO A 308 13.58 -40.88 1.64
N LYS A 309 14.13 -41.43 0.56
CA LYS A 309 13.93 -40.90 -0.79
C LYS A 309 12.57 -41.31 -1.32
N ILE A 310 11.65 -40.34 -1.41
CA ILE A 310 10.27 -40.53 -1.85
C ILE A 310 10.13 -40.13 -3.33
N PHE A 311 9.58 -41.02 -4.15
CA PHE A 311 9.34 -40.78 -5.58
C PHE A 311 7.87 -41.01 -5.93
N VAL A 312 7.29 -40.07 -6.69
CA VAL A 312 5.90 -40.09 -7.16
C VAL A 312 5.75 -39.64 -8.62
N HIS A 313 6.83 -39.64 -9.41
CA HIS A 313 6.78 -39.15 -10.80
C HIS A 313 6.01 -40.10 -11.74
N GLY A 314 5.57 -39.61 -12.90
CA GLY A 314 5.00 -40.44 -13.96
C GLY A 314 6.03 -41.37 -14.61
N GLY A 315 5.55 -42.32 -15.41
CA GLY A 315 6.39 -43.22 -16.20
C GLY A 315 6.75 -42.66 -17.56
N VAL A 316 7.81 -43.17 -18.19
CA VAL A 316 8.29 -42.71 -19.50
C VAL A 316 7.43 -43.30 -20.63
N SER A 317 7.02 -42.42 -21.56
CA SER A 317 6.32 -42.77 -22.80
C SER A 317 7.30 -43.13 -23.91
N ARG A 318 7.10 -44.29 -24.55
CA ARG A 318 7.92 -44.77 -25.68
C ARG A 318 7.35 -44.38 -27.04
N GLY A 319 6.05 -44.09 -27.13
CA GLY A 319 5.40 -43.59 -28.35
C GLY A 319 5.60 -42.08 -28.56
N CYS A 320 5.76 -41.32 -27.48
CA CYS A 320 5.86 -39.86 -27.49
C CYS A 320 6.84 -39.40 -26.40
N GLN A 321 8.11 -39.22 -26.76
CA GLN A 321 9.21 -39.03 -25.80
C GLN A 321 9.07 -37.80 -24.90
N GLU A 322 8.44 -36.73 -25.38
CA GLU A 322 8.26 -35.48 -24.64
C GLU A 322 7.04 -35.48 -23.70
N ASN A 323 6.16 -36.50 -23.79
CA ASN A 323 4.93 -36.60 -22.99
C ASN A 323 4.97 -37.83 -22.08
N ALA A 324 5.80 -37.81 -21.03
CA ALA A 324 5.73 -38.77 -19.93
C ALA A 324 4.38 -38.66 -19.18
N GLY A 325 4.05 -39.63 -18.33
CA GLY A 325 2.88 -39.52 -17.45
C GLY A 325 2.99 -38.32 -16.49
N ALA A 326 1.85 -37.83 -16.00
CA ALA A 326 1.82 -36.76 -15.01
C ALA A 326 2.37 -37.24 -13.65
N ALA A 327 2.88 -36.29 -12.87
CA ALA A 327 3.31 -36.56 -11.51
C ALA A 327 2.14 -36.97 -10.61
N GLY A 328 2.45 -37.79 -9.61
CA GLY A 328 1.58 -38.08 -8.47
C GLY A 328 1.71 -37.02 -7.38
N THR A 329 1.02 -37.26 -6.27
CA THR A 329 0.98 -36.34 -5.12
C THR A 329 1.71 -36.91 -3.92
N LEU A 330 2.65 -36.14 -3.36
CA LEU A 330 3.21 -36.36 -2.02
C LEU A 330 2.61 -35.35 -1.05
N TYR A 331 1.82 -35.82 -0.08
CA TYR A 331 1.30 -35.02 1.01
C TYR A 331 2.06 -35.26 2.32
N ASP A 332 2.30 -34.19 3.07
CA ASP A 332 2.94 -34.25 4.38
C ASP A 332 2.03 -33.60 5.43
N ALA A 333 1.51 -34.41 6.35
CA ALA A 333 0.43 -34.01 7.25
C ALA A 333 0.87 -33.04 8.36
N LEU A 334 2.15 -33.08 8.78
CA LEU A 334 2.68 -32.16 9.80
C LEU A 334 2.74 -30.70 9.31
N PRO A 335 3.51 -30.38 8.25
CA PRO A 335 3.53 -29.03 7.69
C PRO A 335 2.26 -28.73 6.88
N ARG A 336 1.36 -29.71 6.67
CA ARG A 336 0.21 -29.62 5.76
C ARG A 336 0.66 -29.13 4.38
N SER A 337 1.64 -29.82 3.80
CA SER A 337 2.25 -29.40 2.52
C SER A 337 2.06 -30.44 1.42
N LEU A 338 1.75 -29.96 0.21
CA LEU A 338 1.65 -30.77 -0.99
C LEU A 338 2.89 -30.58 -1.87
N THR A 339 3.49 -31.68 -2.32
CA THR A 339 4.52 -31.70 -3.38
C THR A 339 3.98 -32.44 -4.60
N VAL A 340 4.13 -31.82 -5.76
CA VAL A 340 4.01 -32.43 -7.09
C VAL A 340 5.38 -32.30 -7.77
N ASN A 341 5.98 -33.43 -8.15
CA ASN A 341 7.36 -33.48 -8.67
C ASN A 341 7.46 -34.59 -9.74
N ASN A 342 7.80 -34.24 -10.98
CA ASN A 342 7.92 -35.21 -12.08
C ASN A 342 9.37 -35.66 -12.36
N HIS A 343 10.31 -35.28 -11.50
CA HIS A 343 11.73 -35.65 -11.60
C HIS A 343 12.36 -35.35 -12.97
N ASP A 344 12.03 -34.17 -13.49
CA ASP A 344 12.53 -33.59 -14.74
C ASP A 344 12.05 -34.32 -16.02
N LEU A 345 11.11 -35.26 -15.87
CA LEU A 345 10.35 -35.84 -16.97
C LEU A 345 9.34 -34.82 -17.52
N SER A 346 9.52 -34.41 -18.77
CA SER A 346 8.54 -33.56 -19.46
C SER A 346 7.22 -34.31 -19.66
N THR A 347 6.12 -33.60 -19.45
CA THR A 347 4.76 -34.09 -19.68
C THR A 347 3.91 -32.98 -20.30
N ASN A 348 2.88 -33.35 -21.06
CA ASN A 348 1.76 -32.50 -21.44
C ASN A 348 0.49 -32.80 -20.63
N THR A 349 0.51 -33.85 -19.79
CA THR A 349 -0.64 -34.24 -18.96
C THR A 349 -0.51 -33.73 -17.52
N ASP A 350 -1.65 -33.33 -16.94
CA ASP A 350 -1.67 -32.63 -15.65
C ASP A 350 -1.92 -33.52 -14.43
N THR A 351 -1.41 -33.06 -13.30
CA THR A 351 -1.81 -33.49 -11.96
C THR A 351 -3.04 -32.68 -11.53
N LEU A 352 -4.21 -33.31 -11.37
CA LEU A 352 -5.42 -32.56 -11.01
C LEU A 352 -5.42 -32.13 -9.54
N LEU A 353 -5.62 -30.83 -9.30
CA LEU A 353 -5.83 -30.20 -8.01
C LEU A 353 -7.30 -29.77 -7.92
N LEU A 354 -8.14 -30.59 -7.28
CA LEU A 354 -9.60 -30.43 -7.34
C LEU A 354 -10.14 -29.55 -6.21
N GLU A 355 -9.92 -29.95 -4.96
CA GLU A 355 -10.51 -29.31 -3.77
C GLU A 355 -9.41 -28.94 -2.76
N PHE A 356 -9.37 -27.67 -2.35
CA PHE A 356 -8.48 -27.17 -1.29
C PHE A 356 -9.25 -27.11 0.04
N PRO A 357 -8.68 -27.59 1.17
CA PRO A 357 -9.41 -27.65 2.43
C PRO A 357 -9.58 -26.26 3.05
N TYR A 358 -10.83 -25.89 3.40
CA TYR A 358 -11.13 -24.61 4.04
C TYR A 358 -10.50 -24.47 5.44
N GLN A 359 -10.58 -25.52 6.27
CA GLN A 359 -9.91 -25.58 7.57
C GLN A 359 -9.52 -27.05 7.92
N PRO A 360 -8.30 -27.31 8.41
CA PRO A 360 -7.13 -26.42 8.36
C PRO A 360 -6.64 -26.25 6.92
N LEU A 361 -6.28 -25.01 6.55
CA LEU A 361 -5.62 -24.71 5.26
C LEU A 361 -4.32 -25.52 5.11
N TRP A 362 -3.86 -25.73 3.87
CA TRP A 362 -2.48 -26.17 3.64
C TRP A 362 -1.49 -25.03 3.90
N THR A 363 -0.29 -25.34 4.39
CA THR A 363 0.75 -24.31 4.58
C THR A 363 1.47 -24.02 3.28
N ASN A 364 1.95 -25.06 2.56
CA ASN A 364 2.79 -24.87 1.36
C ASN A 364 2.39 -25.80 0.21
N VAL A 365 2.55 -25.32 -1.03
CA VAL A 365 2.34 -26.10 -2.26
C VAL A 365 3.55 -25.97 -3.19
N TYR A 366 4.21 -27.09 -3.48
CA TYR A 366 5.42 -27.18 -4.29
C TYR A 366 5.15 -27.89 -5.63
N ILE A 367 5.27 -27.19 -6.75
CA ILE A 367 5.21 -27.76 -8.10
C ILE A 367 6.61 -27.63 -8.71
N ARG A 368 7.28 -28.75 -9.03
CA ARG A 368 8.70 -28.72 -9.40
C ARG A 368 9.14 -29.79 -10.39
N ASN A 369 10.27 -29.54 -11.06
CA ASN A 369 10.99 -30.51 -11.90
C ASN A 369 10.10 -31.07 -13.03
N CYS A 370 9.74 -30.21 -13.98
CA CYS A 370 8.83 -30.48 -15.11
C CYS A 370 7.39 -30.94 -14.75
N ALA A 371 6.99 -30.85 -13.47
CA ALA A 371 5.62 -31.15 -13.06
C ALA A 371 4.62 -30.13 -13.61
N ARG A 372 3.52 -30.63 -14.17
CA ARG A 372 2.31 -29.84 -14.44
C ARG A 372 1.20 -30.18 -13.46
N ALA A 373 0.46 -29.17 -13.03
CA ALA A 373 -0.74 -29.31 -12.23
C ALA A 373 -1.85 -28.38 -12.73
N ALA A 374 -3.10 -28.84 -12.66
CA ALA A 374 -4.26 -28.10 -13.16
C ALA A 374 -5.31 -27.92 -12.06
N VAL A 375 -5.96 -26.75 -12.06
CA VAL A 375 -7.14 -26.42 -11.25
C VAL A 375 -8.34 -26.30 -12.22
N PRO A 376 -9.03 -27.41 -12.55
CA PRO A 376 -9.98 -27.45 -13.67
C PRO A 376 -11.41 -27.05 -13.29
N LEU A 377 -11.74 -26.95 -11.99
CA LEU A 377 -13.11 -26.67 -11.55
C LEU A 377 -13.44 -25.18 -11.72
N LEU A 378 -14.59 -24.89 -12.33
CA LEU A 378 -15.11 -23.53 -12.51
C LEU A 378 -15.26 -22.84 -11.14
N TRP A 379 -14.89 -21.56 -11.07
CA TRP A 379 -14.91 -20.74 -9.84
C TRP A 379 -14.11 -21.32 -8.66
N SER A 380 -12.99 -22.00 -8.94
CA SER A 380 -12.10 -22.51 -7.87
C SER A 380 -11.44 -21.40 -7.06
N ARG A 381 -11.43 -21.57 -5.73
CA ARG A 381 -10.54 -20.87 -4.80
C ARG A 381 -9.38 -21.78 -4.39
N VAL A 382 -8.16 -21.35 -4.73
CA VAL A 382 -6.90 -21.88 -4.20
C VAL A 382 -6.51 -21.03 -3.00
N GLN A 383 -6.65 -21.57 -1.78
CA GLN A 383 -6.28 -20.87 -0.55
C GLN A 383 -5.20 -21.64 0.23
N VAL A 384 -4.06 -20.99 0.45
CA VAL A 384 -2.86 -21.54 1.09
C VAL A 384 -2.42 -20.59 2.20
N GLN A 385 -2.02 -21.11 3.36
CA GLN A 385 -1.65 -20.31 4.54
C GLN A 385 -0.26 -19.68 4.43
N GLY A 386 0.66 -20.28 3.65
CA GLY A 386 2.04 -19.83 3.47
C GLY A 386 2.39 -19.70 1.99
N GLN A 387 3.29 -20.56 1.49
CA GLN A 387 3.94 -20.39 0.19
C GLN A 387 3.39 -21.31 -0.91
N ILE A 388 3.10 -20.73 -2.09
CA ILE A 388 2.99 -21.46 -3.35
C ILE A 388 4.29 -21.24 -4.13
N SER A 389 4.93 -22.32 -4.56
CA SER A 389 6.18 -22.22 -5.34
C SER A 389 6.14 -23.09 -6.60
N LEU A 390 6.50 -22.50 -7.74
CA LEU A 390 6.76 -23.20 -8.99
C LEU A 390 8.26 -23.11 -9.31
N LEU A 391 8.92 -24.24 -9.53
CA LEU A 391 10.37 -24.32 -9.72
C LEU A 391 10.74 -25.25 -10.89
N CYS A 392 11.79 -24.93 -11.64
CA CYS A 392 12.45 -25.83 -12.60
C CYS A 392 11.47 -26.48 -13.60
N GLY A 393 10.86 -25.66 -14.47
CA GLY A 393 9.89 -26.12 -15.47
C GLY A 393 8.51 -26.47 -14.90
N GLY A 394 8.20 -26.03 -13.67
CA GLY A 394 6.89 -26.22 -13.06
C GLY A 394 5.79 -25.45 -13.81
N MET A 395 4.63 -26.07 -14.00
CA MET A 395 3.46 -25.44 -14.60
C MET A 395 2.22 -25.55 -13.71
N LEU A 396 1.48 -24.45 -13.55
CA LEU A 396 0.15 -24.42 -12.94
C LEU A 396 -0.85 -23.82 -13.92
N SER A 397 -1.90 -24.56 -14.26
CA SER A 397 -3.00 -24.10 -15.11
C SER A 397 -4.29 -23.90 -14.30
N PHE A 398 -5.02 -22.83 -14.62
CA PHE A 398 -6.37 -22.55 -14.11
C PHE A 398 -7.38 -22.63 -15.26
N GLY A 399 -8.45 -23.38 -15.07
CA GLY A 399 -9.46 -23.61 -16.11
C GLY A 399 -9.00 -24.56 -17.22
N LEU A 400 -9.68 -24.50 -18.36
CA LEU A 400 -9.43 -25.34 -19.54
C LEU A 400 -9.34 -24.45 -20.78
N ALA A 401 -8.45 -24.79 -21.73
CA ALA A 401 -8.09 -23.92 -22.86
C ALA A 401 -9.30 -23.46 -23.72
N HIS A 402 -10.32 -24.29 -23.83
CA HIS A 402 -11.53 -24.00 -24.60
C HIS A 402 -12.68 -23.36 -23.80
N TYR A 403 -12.48 -23.04 -22.51
CA TYR A 403 -13.53 -22.60 -21.59
C TYR A 403 -13.09 -21.44 -20.67
N ALA A 404 -12.62 -20.35 -21.28
CA ALA A 404 -12.18 -19.12 -20.60
C ALA A 404 -13.34 -18.27 -20.00
N SER A 405 -14.33 -18.90 -19.39
CA SER A 405 -15.57 -18.27 -18.87
C SER A 405 -15.65 -18.20 -17.34
N SER A 406 -14.59 -18.59 -16.63
CA SER A 406 -14.52 -18.61 -15.16
C SER A 406 -13.66 -17.49 -14.59
N GLU A 407 -13.97 -17.14 -13.35
CA GLU A 407 -13.12 -16.30 -12.49
C GLU A 407 -12.54 -17.17 -11.37
N PHE A 408 -11.23 -17.19 -11.22
CA PHE A 408 -10.49 -18.01 -10.25
C PHE A 408 -9.94 -17.13 -9.13
N GLU A 409 -9.88 -17.67 -7.90
CA GLU A 409 -9.27 -16.97 -6.77
C GLU A 409 -7.99 -17.70 -6.30
N LEU A 410 -6.89 -16.96 -6.11
CA LEU A 410 -5.63 -17.44 -5.56
C LEU A 410 -5.24 -16.59 -4.34
N LEU A 411 -5.21 -17.20 -3.17
CA LEU A 411 -4.81 -16.57 -1.91
C LEU A 411 -3.63 -17.33 -1.29
N ALA A 412 -2.51 -16.63 -1.06
CA ALA A 412 -1.31 -17.15 -0.40
C ALA A 412 -0.59 -16.03 0.39
N GLU A 413 0.38 -16.35 1.23
CA GLU A 413 1.30 -15.31 1.73
C GLU A 413 2.39 -15.01 0.68
N GLU A 414 2.95 -16.06 0.07
CA GLU A 414 4.04 -15.93 -0.91
C GLU A 414 3.72 -16.71 -2.19
N LEU A 415 3.99 -16.09 -3.35
CA LEU A 415 4.05 -16.75 -4.65
C LEU A 415 5.46 -16.62 -5.23
N LEU A 416 6.15 -17.76 -5.37
CA LEU A 416 7.52 -17.86 -5.89
C LEU A 416 7.52 -18.59 -7.23
N MET A 417 8.15 -18.01 -8.26
CA MET A 417 8.32 -18.64 -9.57
C MET A 417 9.78 -18.58 -10.03
N SER A 418 10.40 -19.74 -10.30
CA SER A 418 11.69 -19.85 -11.00
C SER A 418 11.57 -20.78 -12.20
N ASP A 419 11.92 -20.29 -13.39
CA ASP A 419 11.95 -21.06 -14.64
C ASP A 419 10.61 -21.78 -14.93
N SER A 420 9.49 -21.12 -14.59
CA SER A 420 8.17 -21.74 -14.44
C SER A 420 7.04 -20.92 -15.07
N ILE A 421 5.89 -21.56 -15.28
CA ILE A 421 4.77 -21.00 -16.04
C ILE A 421 3.44 -21.12 -15.26
N ILE A 422 2.73 -20.00 -15.10
CA ILE A 422 1.30 -20.00 -14.76
C ILE A 422 0.50 -19.73 -16.05
N LYS A 423 -0.52 -20.55 -16.31
CA LYS A 423 -1.56 -20.32 -17.31
C LYS A 423 -2.90 -20.05 -16.61
N VAL A 424 -3.68 -19.10 -17.12
CA VAL A 424 -5.07 -18.88 -16.72
C VAL A 424 -5.94 -18.82 -17.96
N TYR A 425 -6.98 -19.64 -18.00
CA TYR A 425 -8.04 -19.60 -19.01
C TYR A 425 -9.32 -19.06 -18.36
N GLY A 426 -9.50 -17.75 -18.43
CA GLY A 426 -10.51 -16.96 -17.73
C GLY A 426 -9.89 -15.76 -16.99
N ALA A 427 -10.60 -15.23 -16.00
CA ALA A 427 -10.11 -14.16 -15.12
C ALA A 427 -9.45 -14.74 -13.85
N LEU A 428 -8.40 -14.07 -13.34
CA LEU A 428 -7.79 -14.39 -12.05
C LEU A 428 -7.92 -13.21 -11.08
N ARG A 429 -8.38 -13.49 -9.85
CA ARG A 429 -8.17 -12.65 -8.67
C ARG A 429 -7.08 -13.29 -7.81
N MET A 430 -5.91 -12.66 -7.79
CA MET A 430 -4.80 -13.07 -6.94
C MET A 430 -4.66 -12.09 -5.78
N THR A 431 -4.45 -12.62 -4.57
CA THR A 431 -4.12 -11.83 -3.38
C THR A 431 -2.98 -12.50 -2.64
N VAL A 432 -1.80 -11.86 -2.66
CA VAL A 432 -0.59 -12.34 -1.99
C VAL A 432 0.06 -11.22 -1.18
N LYS A 433 1.02 -11.55 -0.31
CA LYS A 433 1.87 -10.53 0.34
C LYS A 433 3.12 -10.25 -0.49
N ILE A 434 3.73 -11.31 -1.03
CA ILE A 434 4.99 -11.27 -1.77
C ILE A 434 4.83 -12.06 -3.08
N PHE A 435 5.17 -11.44 -4.21
CA PHE A 435 5.19 -12.07 -5.53
C PHE A 435 6.59 -11.92 -6.16
N LEU A 436 7.25 -13.04 -6.45
CA LEU A 436 8.62 -13.08 -6.97
C LEU A 436 8.68 -13.95 -8.22
N MET A 437 9.15 -13.38 -9.33
CA MET A 437 9.34 -14.08 -10.61
C MET A 437 10.80 -14.00 -11.07
N TRP A 438 11.36 -15.16 -11.45
CA TRP A 438 12.69 -15.32 -12.01
C TRP A 438 12.61 -16.19 -13.28
N ASN A 439 13.00 -15.67 -14.45
CA ASN A 439 12.88 -16.35 -15.75
C ASN A 439 11.52 -17.05 -15.96
N SER A 440 10.44 -16.42 -15.50
CA SER A 440 9.13 -17.06 -15.33
C SER A 440 8.02 -16.31 -16.07
N LYS A 441 6.95 -17.02 -16.42
CA LYS A 441 5.88 -16.48 -17.27
C LYS A 441 4.51 -16.67 -16.63
N MET A 442 3.71 -15.61 -16.60
CA MET A 442 2.31 -15.63 -16.21
C MET A 442 1.47 -15.23 -17.41
N LEU A 443 0.70 -16.17 -17.94
CA LEU A 443 -0.10 -16.03 -19.16
C LEU A 443 -1.58 -16.08 -18.77
N ILE A 444 -2.30 -14.99 -19.03
CA ILE A 444 -3.73 -14.85 -18.79
C ILE A 444 -4.43 -14.73 -20.14
N ASP A 445 -5.37 -15.63 -20.38
CA ASP A 445 -6.26 -15.64 -21.52
C ASP A 445 -7.71 -15.47 -21.03
N GLY A 446 -8.25 -14.26 -21.17
CA GLY A 446 -9.61 -13.91 -20.76
C GLY A 446 -10.70 -14.28 -21.78
N GLY A 447 -10.35 -14.99 -22.86
CA GLY A 447 -11.29 -15.39 -23.91
C GLY A 447 -11.79 -14.24 -24.81
N GLU A 448 -12.74 -14.57 -25.69
CA GLU A 448 -13.36 -13.61 -26.62
C GLU A 448 -14.57 -12.87 -26.01
N ASP A 449 -15.15 -13.39 -24.92
CA ASP A 449 -16.35 -12.84 -24.28
C ASP A 449 -16.03 -11.63 -23.38
N ALA A 450 -16.32 -10.42 -23.87
CA ALA A 450 -16.03 -9.14 -23.21
C ALA A 450 -16.78 -8.88 -21.88
N THR A 451 -17.46 -9.89 -21.30
CA THR A 451 -18.31 -9.76 -20.10
C THR A 451 -17.57 -10.04 -18.78
N VAL A 452 -16.47 -10.82 -18.79
CA VAL A 452 -15.70 -11.18 -17.58
C VAL A 452 -14.18 -11.00 -17.83
N ALA A 453 -13.79 -9.84 -18.34
CA ALA A 453 -12.48 -9.60 -18.96
C ALA A 453 -11.50 -8.73 -18.13
N THR A 454 -11.55 -8.79 -16.79
CA THR A 454 -10.61 -8.08 -15.88
C THR A 454 -9.95 -9.04 -14.90
N SER A 455 -8.64 -9.25 -15.01
CA SER A 455 -7.86 -9.93 -13.96
C SER A 455 -7.24 -8.93 -13.00
N TRP A 456 -7.13 -9.32 -11.73
CA TRP A 456 -6.67 -8.50 -10.62
C TRP A 456 -5.55 -9.21 -9.86
N LEU A 457 -4.37 -8.60 -9.78
CA LEU A 457 -3.20 -9.13 -9.09
C LEU A 457 -2.85 -8.20 -7.92
N ASP A 458 -3.32 -8.51 -6.71
CA ASP A 458 -3.02 -7.74 -5.49
C ASP A 458 -1.85 -8.37 -4.72
N ALA A 459 -0.84 -7.57 -4.38
CA ALA A 459 0.40 -7.98 -3.75
C ALA A 459 0.81 -6.99 -2.64
N SER A 460 0.42 -7.26 -1.39
CA SER A 460 0.43 -6.22 -0.35
C SER A 460 1.79 -5.56 -0.11
N ASN A 461 2.89 -6.31 -0.17
CA ASN A 461 4.22 -5.80 0.22
C ASN A 461 5.18 -5.62 -0.96
N LEU A 462 5.24 -6.59 -1.89
CA LEU A 462 6.35 -6.66 -2.85
C LEU A 462 5.98 -7.45 -4.12
N VAL A 463 6.29 -6.86 -5.28
CA VAL A 463 6.31 -7.52 -6.60
C VAL A 463 7.69 -7.33 -7.24
N VAL A 464 8.38 -8.41 -7.57
CA VAL A 464 9.67 -8.35 -8.28
C VAL A 464 9.70 -9.30 -9.48
N LEU A 465 10.02 -8.74 -10.65
CA LEU A 465 10.33 -9.48 -11.87
C LEU A 465 11.85 -9.44 -12.12
N LYS A 466 12.42 -10.60 -12.50
CA LYS A 466 13.85 -10.80 -12.80
C LYS A 466 14.07 -11.72 -14.00
N GLU A 467 15.21 -11.54 -14.66
CA GLU A 467 15.75 -12.43 -15.71
C GLU A 467 14.74 -12.74 -16.83
N SER A 468 14.18 -11.69 -17.46
CA SER A 468 13.17 -11.81 -18.52
C SER A 468 11.85 -12.46 -18.08
N SER A 469 11.38 -12.13 -16.88
CA SER A 469 10.07 -12.55 -16.39
C SER A 469 8.92 -11.75 -17.04
N VAL A 470 7.86 -12.44 -17.46
CA VAL A 470 6.77 -11.83 -18.24
C VAL A 470 5.40 -12.09 -17.62
N ILE A 471 4.65 -11.03 -17.35
CA ILE A 471 3.19 -11.08 -17.13
C ILE A 471 2.51 -10.59 -18.42
N HIS A 472 1.67 -11.44 -19.01
CA HIS A 472 0.92 -11.17 -20.24
C HIS A 472 -0.55 -11.48 -20.04
N SER A 473 -1.42 -10.50 -20.26
CA SER A 473 -2.88 -10.69 -20.37
C SER A 473 -3.35 -10.30 -21.77
N ASN A 474 -4.17 -11.12 -22.44
CA ASN A 474 -4.85 -10.67 -23.67
C ASN A 474 -6.04 -9.72 -23.36
N ALA A 475 -6.48 -9.67 -22.10
CA ALA A 475 -7.60 -8.88 -21.60
C ALA A 475 -7.11 -7.68 -20.75
N ASN A 476 -7.99 -7.12 -19.90
CA ASN A 476 -7.61 -6.06 -18.97
C ASN A 476 -6.89 -6.64 -17.75
N LEU A 477 -5.86 -5.93 -17.26
CA LEU A 477 -5.07 -6.33 -16.09
C LEU A 477 -4.91 -5.17 -15.11
N GLY A 478 -5.46 -5.33 -13.90
CA GLY A 478 -5.13 -4.50 -12.75
C GLY A 478 -4.06 -5.19 -11.90
N VAL A 479 -2.98 -4.48 -11.58
CA VAL A 479 -1.95 -4.92 -10.62
C VAL A 479 -1.93 -3.92 -9.47
N HIS A 480 -2.21 -4.40 -8.27
CA HIS A 480 -2.28 -3.62 -7.03
C HIS A 480 -1.22 -4.11 -6.04
N GLY A 481 -0.84 -3.23 -5.12
CA GLY A 481 0.01 -3.58 -3.99
C GLY A 481 0.36 -2.34 -3.19
N GLN A 482 0.59 -2.47 -1.89
CA GLN A 482 0.78 -1.29 -1.01
C GLN A 482 2.26 -0.92 -0.83
N GLY A 483 3.17 -1.82 -1.21
CA GLY A 483 4.62 -1.61 -1.13
C GLY A 483 5.28 -1.32 -2.50
N PHE A 484 6.20 -2.18 -2.92
CA PHE A 484 7.14 -1.90 -4.02
C PHE A 484 6.93 -2.80 -5.24
N LEU A 485 6.87 -2.20 -6.43
CA LEU A 485 6.89 -2.90 -7.72
C LEU A 485 8.23 -2.65 -8.42
N ASN A 486 8.97 -3.72 -8.72
CA ASN A 486 10.29 -3.65 -9.35
C ASN A 486 10.41 -4.61 -10.53
N LEU A 487 10.57 -4.06 -11.73
CA LEU A 487 11.09 -4.78 -12.89
C LEU A 487 12.59 -4.49 -12.93
N SER A 488 13.43 -5.52 -12.87
CA SER A 488 14.83 -5.34 -12.47
C SER A 488 15.88 -5.58 -13.55
N GLY A 489 15.50 -6.20 -14.68
CA GLY A 489 16.41 -6.52 -15.76
C GLY A 489 15.80 -6.44 -17.17
N PRO A 490 16.66 -6.62 -18.19
CA PRO A 490 16.24 -6.60 -19.58
C PRO A 490 15.30 -7.75 -19.89
N GLY A 491 14.23 -7.44 -20.63
CA GLY A 491 13.21 -8.42 -21.02
C GLY A 491 12.17 -8.72 -19.93
N ASP A 492 12.27 -8.13 -18.74
CA ASP A 492 11.17 -8.15 -17.77
C ASP A 492 9.99 -7.32 -18.32
N LYS A 493 8.79 -7.90 -18.41
CA LYS A 493 7.63 -7.25 -19.04
C LYS A 493 6.34 -7.45 -18.26
N ILE A 494 5.56 -6.37 -18.12
CA ILE A 494 4.14 -6.44 -17.78
C ILE A 494 3.35 -5.82 -18.94
N GLN A 495 2.52 -6.63 -19.60
CA GLN A 495 1.75 -6.20 -20.75
C GLN A 495 0.32 -6.74 -20.74
N ALA A 496 -0.63 -5.87 -21.08
CA ALA A 496 -2.05 -6.18 -21.14
C ALA A 496 -2.76 -5.34 -22.21
N GLN A 497 -4.00 -5.68 -22.58
CA GLN A 497 -4.74 -4.85 -23.54
C GLN A 497 -5.13 -3.50 -22.94
N ARG A 498 -5.44 -3.48 -21.64
CA ARG A 498 -5.34 -2.29 -20.79
C ARG A 498 -4.63 -2.67 -19.50
N LEU A 499 -3.67 -1.86 -19.09
CA LEU A 499 -2.86 -2.07 -17.89
C LEU A 499 -3.12 -0.98 -16.86
N VAL A 500 -3.46 -1.35 -15.63
CA VAL A 500 -3.56 -0.40 -14.51
C VAL A 500 -2.69 -0.86 -13.36
N LEU A 501 -1.82 0.04 -12.89
CA LEU A 501 -0.98 -0.15 -11.70
C LEU A 501 -1.48 0.81 -10.62
N SER A 502 -1.83 0.32 -9.43
CA SER A 502 -2.31 1.22 -8.37
C SER A 502 -1.92 0.84 -6.94
N LEU A 503 -2.00 1.82 -6.04
CA LEU A 503 -1.72 1.75 -4.59
C LEU A 503 -0.25 1.58 -4.18
N PHE A 504 0.67 1.34 -5.12
CA PHE A 504 2.09 1.13 -4.82
C PHE A 504 2.72 2.34 -4.16
N TYR A 505 3.52 2.14 -3.11
CA TYR A 505 4.36 3.20 -2.55
C TYR A 505 5.36 3.70 -3.60
N SER A 506 6.02 2.79 -4.32
CA SER A 506 6.92 3.16 -5.42
C SER A 506 6.94 2.11 -6.53
N ILE A 507 7.14 2.58 -7.76
CA ILE A 507 7.27 1.76 -8.97
C ILE A 507 8.65 2.03 -9.60
N HIS A 508 9.42 0.97 -9.80
CA HIS A 508 10.72 1.00 -10.47
C HIS A 508 10.69 0.16 -11.75
N VAL A 509 10.88 0.82 -12.89
CA VAL A 509 10.99 0.18 -14.21
C VAL A 509 12.46 0.20 -14.62
N GLY A 510 13.18 -0.89 -14.37
CA GLY A 510 14.60 -1.02 -14.62
C GLY A 510 15.03 -1.03 -16.10
N PRO A 511 16.33 -0.99 -16.38
CA PRO A 511 16.87 -0.79 -17.71
C PRO A 511 16.58 -1.99 -18.61
N GLY A 512 15.87 -1.74 -19.73
CA GLY A 512 15.43 -2.78 -20.66
C GLY A 512 14.17 -3.55 -20.21
N SER A 513 13.58 -3.20 -19.07
CA SER A 513 12.24 -3.66 -18.68
C SER A 513 11.14 -2.87 -19.40
N VAL A 514 9.93 -3.43 -19.54
CA VAL A 514 8.81 -2.79 -20.27
C VAL A 514 7.48 -2.88 -19.51
N LEU A 515 6.81 -1.74 -19.33
CA LEU A 515 5.37 -1.65 -19.03
C LEU A 515 4.61 -1.27 -20.29
N ARG A 516 3.57 -2.03 -20.68
CA ARG A 516 2.87 -1.81 -21.95
C ARG A 516 1.36 -2.03 -21.89
N GLY A 517 0.61 -1.11 -22.51
CA GLY A 517 -0.79 -1.33 -22.91
C GLY A 517 -1.19 -0.33 -24.00
N PRO A 518 -1.60 -0.77 -25.20
CA PRO A 518 -2.02 -2.13 -25.58
C PRO A 518 -0.88 -3.07 -26.03
N LEU A 519 -1.24 -4.34 -26.25
CA LEU A 519 -0.34 -5.44 -26.62
C LEU A 519 0.36 -5.24 -27.98
N GLU A 520 1.43 -5.99 -28.20
CA GLU A 520 2.27 -5.89 -29.40
C GLU A 520 1.59 -6.39 -30.68
N ASN A 521 0.79 -7.46 -30.58
CA ASN A 521 0.10 -8.09 -31.71
C ASN A 521 -1.43 -7.92 -31.63
N ALA A 522 -1.92 -6.90 -30.91
CA ALA A 522 -3.35 -6.58 -30.93
C ALA A 522 -3.78 -6.19 -32.35
N SER A 523 -4.94 -6.67 -32.81
CA SER A 523 -5.51 -6.26 -34.10
C SER A 523 -5.78 -4.75 -34.09
N SER A 524 -5.70 -4.12 -35.27
CA SER A 524 -5.98 -2.67 -35.42
C SER A 524 -7.35 -2.25 -34.90
N ASP A 525 -8.33 -3.16 -34.90
CA ASP A 525 -9.65 -2.96 -34.32
C ASP A 525 -9.67 -2.83 -32.77
N ALA A 526 -8.64 -3.35 -32.09
CA ALA A 526 -8.54 -3.38 -30.62
C ALA A 526 -7.55 -2.34 -30.05
N VAL A 527 -6.57 -1.88 -30.83
CA VAL A 527 -5.45 -1.03 -30.38
C VAL A 527 -5.87 0.36 -29.86
N THR A 528 -7.00 0.89 -30.33
CA THR A 528 -7.50 2.22 -29.97
C THR A 528 -8.94 2.14 -29.49
N PRO A 529 -9.34 2.85 -28.42
CA PRO A 529 -10.75 3.01 -28.09
C PRO A 529 -11.41 3.88 -29.16
N LYS A 530 -11.96 3.24 -30.21
CA LYS A 530 -12.46 3.88 -31.43
C LYS A 530 -13.41 5.06 -31.20
N LEU A 531 -14.15 5.06 -30.08
CA LEU A 531 -15.01 6.16 -29.64
C LEU A 531 -14.33 7.53 -29.62
N TYR A 532 -13.00 7.61 -29.41
CA TYR A 532 -12.29 8.88 -29.20
C TYR A 532 -11.54 9.41 -30.43
N CYS A 533 -11.50 8.69 -31.55
CA CYS A 533 -10.81 9.17 -32.76
C CYS A 533 -11.65 10.12 -33.63
N GLU A 534 -12.98 9.99 -33.62
CA GLU A 534 -13.89 10.88 -34.35
C GLU A 534 -14.37 12.09 -33.53
N LEU A 535 -14.10 12.10 -32.21
CA LEU A 535 -14.47 13.19 -31.31
C LEU A 535 -13.37 14.24 -31.22
N GLN A 536 -13.75 15.51 -31.34
CA GLN A 536 -12.87 16.65 -31.05
C GLN A 536 -12.92 17.08 -29.57
N ASP A 537 -13.86 16.53 -28.80
CA ASP A 537 -14.06 16.85 -27.39
C ASP A 537 -13.18 16.02 -26.45
N CYS A 538 -12.68 16.67 -25.40
CA CYS A 538 -11.81 16.07 -24.40
C CYS A 538 -12.53 14.96 -23.60
N PRO A 539 -11.91 13.77 -23.39
CA PRO A 539 -12.40 12.81 -22.41
C PRO A 539 -12.32 13.43 -21.01
N ILE A 540 -13.47 13.67 -20.37
CA ILE A 540 -13.52 14.34 -19.06
C ILE A 540 -12.72 13.60 -17.98
N GLU A 541 -12.56 12.29 -18.15
CA GLU A 541 -11.76 11.37 -17.32
C GLU A 541 -10.26 11.72 -17.28
N LEU A 542 -9.72 12.42 -18.29
CA LEU A 542 -8.33 12.86 -18.33
C LEU A 542 -8.10 14.18 -17.55
N LEU A 543 -9.13 15.01 -17.39
CA LEU A 543 -9.07 16.26 -16.63
C LEU A 543 -9.57 16.08 -15.18
N HIS A 544 -10.58 15.22 -15.02
CA HIS A 544 -11.28 14.91 -13.78
C HIS A 544 -11.44 13.38 -13.60
N PRO A 545 -10.33 12.64 -13.44
CA PRO A 545 -10.36 11.20 -13.20
C PRO A 545 -11.10 10.82 -11.91
N PRO A 546 -11.62 9.58 -11.82
CA PRO A 546 -12.22 9.05 -10.60
C PRO A 546 -11.16 8.88 -9.49
N GLU A 547 -11.46 9.37 -8.29
CA GLU A 547 -10.56 9.33 -7.12
C GLU A 547 -10.14 7.90 -6.73
N ASP A 548 -10.95 6.90 -7.08
CA ASP A 548 -10.84 5.51 -6.64
C ASP A 548 -9.89 4.62 -7.46
N CYS A 549 -9.35 5.11 -8.58
CA CYS A 549 -8.50 4.33 -9.49
C CYS A 549 -9.13 3.05 -10.09
N ASN A 550 -10.43 2.80 -9.83
CA ASN A 550 -11.11 1.58 -10.24
C ASN A 550 -11.22 1.45 -11.77
N VAL A 551 -10.90 0.25 -12.28
CA VAL A 551 -10.95 -0.06 -13.71
C VAL A 551 -12.39 -0.42 -14.12
N ASN A 552 -13.01 0.46 -14.90
CA ASN A 552 -14.23 0.16 -15.64
C ASN A 552 -13.90 0.04 -17.14
N SER A 553 -14.59 -0.85 -17.87
CA SER A 553 -14.39 -1.08 -19.31
C SER A 553 -14.73 0.16 -20.17
N SER A 554 -15.48 1.11 -19.62
CA SER A 554 -15.77 2.41 -20.25
C SER A 554 -14.57 3.37 -20.34
N LEU A 555 -13.55 3.21 -19.49
CA LEU A 555 -12.53 4.25 -19.28
C LEU A 555 -11.59 4.41 -20.48
N SER A 556 -11.17 5.66 -20.74
CA SER A 556 -10.48 6.06 -21.98
C SER A 556 -8.99 5.70 -22.08
N PHE A 557 -8.36 5.21 -21.00
CA PHE A 557 -6.92 4.97 -20.94
C PHE A 557 -6.50 3.54 -21.32
N THR A 558 -5.28 3.39 -21.85
CA THR A 558 -4.68 2.08 -22.14
C THR A 558 -3.61 1.68 -21.12
N LEU A 559 -2.95 2.68 -20.50
CA LEU A 559 -2.06 2.48 -19.36
C LEU A 559 -2.32 3.56 -18.30
N GLN A 560 -2.75 3.17 -17.11
CA GLN A 560 -2.88 4.08 -15.96
C GLN A 560 -1.95 3.67 -14.82
N ILE A 561 -1.29 4.66 -14.20
CA ILE A 561 -0.57 4.50 -12.94
C ILE A 561 -1.23 5.44 -11.92
N CYS A 562 -1.74 4.92 -10.82
CA CYS A 562 -2.70 5.62 -9.97
C CYS A 562 -2.43 5.47 -8.46
N ARG A 563 -2.43 6.57 -7.69
CA ARG A 563 -2.10 6.58 -6.24
C ARG A 563 -0.71 5.95 -5.97
N VAL A 564 0.36 6.67 -6.33
CA VAL A 564 1.77 6.24 -6.13
C VAL A 564 2.59 7.42 -5.62
N GLU A 565 3.49 7.23 -4.66
CA GLU A 565 4.38 8.33 -4.24
C GLU A 565 5.46 8.56 -5.31
N ASP A 566 6.39 7.62 -5.48
CA ASP A 566 7.59 7.82 -6.30
C ASP A 566 7.69 6.83 -7.47
N ILE A 567 7.77 7.35 -8.70
CA ILE A 567 7.89 6.56 -9.93
C ILE A 567 9.25 6.81 -10.59
N THR A 568 10.06 5.75 -10.75
CA THR A 568 11.38 5.79 -11.39
C THR A 568 11.39 4.95 -12.67
N VAL A 569 11.82 5.56 -13.78
CA VAL A 569 11.84 4.94 -15.11
C VAL A 569 13.24 4.95 -15.70
N GLU A 570 13.87 3.77 -15.77
CA GLU A 570 15.10 3.48 -16.51
C GLU A 570 14.85 2.64 -17.78
N GLY A 571 13.71 1.94 -17.84
CA GLY A 571 13.21 1.18 -18.99
C GLY A 571 12.17 1.92 -19.83
N LEU A 572 11.23 1.17 -20.41
CA LEU A 572 10.19 1.68 -21.31
C LEU A 572 8.79 1.59 -20.67
N ILE A 573 8.06 2.71 -20.66
CA ILE A 573 6.61 2.75 -20.46
C ILE A 573 5.96 3.10 -21.79
N MET A 574 5.01 2.30 -22.27
CA MET A 574 4.42 2.46 -23.61
C MET A 574 2.90 2.29 -23.64
N GLY A 575 2.19 3.22 -24.30
CA GLY A 575 0.74 3.09 -24.53
C GLY A 575 0.10 4.23 -25.32
N SER A 576 -1.09 3.98 -25.87
CA SER A 576 -1.90 4.93 -26.65
C SER A 576 -2.41 6.10 -25.83
N VAL A 577 -2.84 5.83 -24.59
CA VAL A 577 -3.27 6.83 -23.61
C VAL A 577 -2.64 6.46 -22.27
N VAL A 578 -1.56 7.16 -21.92
CA VAL A 578 -0.77 6.96 -20.70
C VAL A 578 -1.16 8.02 -19.67
N HIS A 579 -1.68 7.63 -18.52
CA HIS A 579 -2.14 8.56 -17.48
C HIS A 579 -1.51 8.25 -16.11
N PHE A 580 -0.74 9.21 -15.59
CA PHE A 580 -0.21 9.20 -14.22
C PHE A 580 -1.14 10.01 -13.30
N HIS A 581 -2.04 9.35 -12.58
CA HIS A 581 -3.00 10.03 -11.69
C HIS A 581 -2.60 9.94 -10.20
N ARG A 582 -2.67 11.07 -9.48
CA ARG A 582 -2.35 11.12 -8.04
C ARG A 582 -0.99 10.46 -7.75
N ALA A 583 -0.03 10.76 -8.62
CA ALA A 583 1.38 10.46 -8.46
C ALA A 583 2.07 11.68 -7.82
N ARG A 584 3.04 11.48 -6.91
CA ARG A 584 3.71 12.60 -6.23
C ARG A 584 4.97 13.04 -6.96
N THR A 585 5.87 12.11 -7.30
CA THR A 585 7.08 12.38 -8.10
C THR A 585 7.22 11.40 -9.26
N ILE A 586 7.76 11.90 -10.38
CA ILE A 586 8.16 11.08 -11.53
C ILE A 586 9.60 11.44 -11.91
N SER A 587 10.46 10.43 -12.00
CA SER A 587 11.86 10.54 -12.43
C SER A 587 12.12 9.62 -13.63
N VAL A 588 12.29 10.22 -14.80
CA VAL A 588 12.70 9.51 -16.04
C VAL A 588 14.22 9.64 -16.17
N GLN A 589 14.93 8.59 -15.79
CA GLN A 589 16.40 8.51 -15.83
C GLN A 589 16.92 8.56 -17.27
N SER A 590 18.23 8.74 -17.45
CA SER A 590 18.86 8.92 -18.78
C SER A 590 18.59 7.82 -19.82
N SER A 591 18.36 6.56 -19.40
CA SER A 591 17.93 5.46 -20.29
C SER A 591 16.41 5.33 -20.43
N GLY A 592 15.65 5.97 -19.54
CA GLY A 592 14.21 5.86 -19.43
C GLY A 592 13.46 6.51 -20.58
N ILE A 593 12.39 5.84 -21.01
CA ILE A 593 11.50 6.32 -22.09
C ILE A 593 10.04 6.15 -21.66
N ILE A 594 9.27 7.24 -21.69
CA ILE A 594 7.80 7.18 -21.70
C ILE A 594 7.36 7.50 -23.13
N SER A 595 6.65 6.58 -23.78
CA SER A 595 6.29 6.70 -25.20
C SER A 595 4.81 6.43 -25.48
N ALA A 596 4.17 7.38 -26.16
CA ALA A 596 2.92 7.21 -26.88
C ALA A 596 3.10 7.40 -28.40
N SER A 597 4.35 7.40 -28.89
CA SER A 597 4.64 7.66 -30.30
C SER A 597 4.07 6.56 -31.22
N GLY A 598 3.40 6.96 -32.30
CA GLY A 598 2.74 6.05 -33.24
C GLY A 598 1.57 5.25 -32.66
N MET A 599 0.98 5.69 -31.54
CA MET A 599 -0.16 5.04 -30.87
C MET A 599 -1.41 5.94 -30.80
N GLY A 600 -1.49 6.93 -31.68
CA GLY A 600 -2.67 7.76 -31.90
C GLY A 600 -3.71 7.10 -32.82
N CYS A 601 -4.51 7.92 -33.48
CA CYS A 601 -5.50 7.47 -34.45
C CYS A 601 -4.85 7.21 -35.82
N ILE A 602 -5.32 6.18 -36.53
CA ILE A 602 -4.93 5.90 -37.93
C ILE A 602 -5.73 6.83 -38.87
N GLY A 603 -7.03 6.98 -38.60
CA GLY A 603 -7.85 8.07 -39.13
C GLY A 603 -7.93 9.25 -38.17
N GLY A 604 -9.15 9.76 -37.96
CA GLY A 604 -9.49 10.81 -36.99
C GLY A 604 -9.82 12.18 -37.59
N VAL A 605 -10.14 13.14 -36.70
CA VAL A 605 -10.63 14.48 -37.03
C VAL A 605 -9.74 15.23 -38.04
N GLY A 606 -8.43 15.12 -37.90
CA GLY A 606 -7.43 15.73 -38.77
C GLY A 606 -6.71 14.71 -39.65
N ARG A 607 -7.37 13.62 -40.07
CA ARG A 607 -6.77 12.63 -40.98
C ARG A 607 -6.20 13.28 -42.24
N GLY A 608 -5.11 12.71 -42.76
CA GLY A 608 -4.65 12.98 -44.11
C GLY A 608 -5.66 12.54 -45.17
N ASN A 609 -5.52 13.06 -46.38
CA ASN A 609 -6.27 12.67 -47.56
C ASN A 609 -5.36 11.94 -48.57
N PHE A 610 -5.88 10.95 -49.28
CA PHE A 610 -5.17 10.19 -50.32
C PHE A 610 -5.67 10.58 -51.74
N LEU A 611 -4.75 10.56 -52.70
CA LEU A 611 -5.02 10.57 -54.15
C LEU A 611 -5.35 9.15 -54.65
N ASP A 612 -6.13 9.05 -55.74
CA ASP A 612 -6.39 7.78 -56.48
C ASP A 612 -5.09 7.07 -56.93
N ASN A 613 -4.01 7.84 -57.11
CA ASN A 613 -2.67 7.33 -57.43
C ASN A 613 -1.94 6.68 -56.23
N GLY A 614 -2.57 6.59 -55.05
CA GLY A 614 -2.02 5.97 -53.85
C GLY A 614 -1.20 6.91 -52.95
N ILE A 615 -1.23 8.22 -53.18
CA ILE A 615 -0.31 9.17 -52.51
C ILE A 615 -1.05 9.94 -51.41
N GLY A 616 -0.50 9.88 -50.19
CA GLY A 616 -1.08 10.42 -48.97
C GLY A 616 -0.47 11.76 -48.54
N SER A 617 -1.34 12.67 -48.14
CA SER A 617 -0.97 13.89 -47.42
C SER A 617 -0.79 13.62 -45.91
N GLY A 618 -0.17 14.54 -45.19
CA GLY A 618 0.13 14.35 -43.77
C GLY A 618 -1.12 14.44 -42.88
N GLY A 619 -1.14 13.71 -41.77
CA GLY A 619 -2.12 13.95 -40.70
C GLY A 619 -1.89 15.31 -40.04
N GLY A 620 -2.95 15.96 -39.57
CA GLY A 620 -2.91 17.21 -38.81
C GLY A 620 -3.40 17.01 -37.38
N HIS A 621 -2.74 17.68 -36.44
CA HIS A 621 -3.09 17.87 -35.03
C HIS A 621 -2.03 18.82 -34.46
N GLY A 622 -2.39 19.80 -33.63
CA GLY A 622 -1.47 20.87 -33.22
C GLY A 622 -1.18 21.87 -34.35
N GLY A 623 -0.46 21.45 -35.38
CA GLY A 623 -0.31 22.12 -36.68
C GLY A 623 -1.02 21.38 -37.82
N LYS A 624 -1.20 22.04 -38.98
CA LYS A 624 -1.75 21.38 -40.18
C LYS A 624 -0.78 20.34 -40.75
N GLY A 625 -1.32 19.25 -41.30
CA GLY A 625 -0.56 18.26 -42.05
C GLY A 625 -0.07 18.78 -43.40
N GLY A 626 1.07 18.27 -43.87
CA GLY A 626 1.71 18.70 -45.10
C GLY A 626 0.91 18.33 -46.37
N LEU A 627 1.07 19.16 -47.41
CA LEU A 627 0.50 18.97 -48.75
C LEU A 627 1.19 17.80 -49.47
N GLY A 628 0.46 16.73 -49.79
CA GLY A 628 0.98 15.61 -50.59
C GLY A 628 0.93 15.96 -52.07
N CYS A 629 2.06 15.90 -52.77
CA CYS A 629 2.21 16.31 -54.17
C CYS A 629 3.03 15.31 -54.99
N TYR A 630 2.56 15.03 -56.20
CA TYR A 630 3.27 14.19 -57.18
C TYR A 630 2.90 14.57 -58.61
N ASN A 631 3.91 14.86 -59.43
CA ASN A 631 3.78 15.07 -60.87
C ASN A 631 2.72 16.15 -61.21
N GLY A 632 2.69 17.23 -60.43
CA GLY A 632 1.76 18.36 -60.59
C GLY A 632 0.34 18.15 -60.03
N SER A 633 0.01 17.00 -59.44
CA SER A 633 -1.23 16.79 -58.68
C SER A 633 -0.96 16.84 -57.18
N CYS A 634 -1.77 17.58 -56.42
CA CYS A 634 -1.57 17.80 -54.99
C CYS A 634 -2.88 17.70 -54.20
N VAL A 635 -2.79 17.25 -52.94
CA VAL A 635 -3.90 17.08 -52.00
C VAL A 635 -3.55 17.64 -50.63
N GLU A 636 -4.47 18.41 -50.05
CA GLU A 636 -4.29 19.06 -48.75
C GLU A 636 -4.26 18.07 -47.58
N GLY A 637 -3.24 18.23 -46.74
CA GLY A 637 -3.09 17.51 -45.47
C GLY A 637 -4.09 17.96 -44.41
N GLY A 638 -4.20 17.12 -43.38
CA GLY A 638 -5.22 17.21 -42.35
C GLY A 638 -5.20 18.53 -41.57
N ILE A 639 -6.38 18.95 -41.10
CA ILE A 639 -6.55 20.19 -40.34
C ILE A 639 -5.87 20.14 -38.97
N SER A 640 -5.44 21.29 -38.45
CA SER A 640 -5.14 21.42 -37.02
C SER A 640 -6.45 21.45 -36.22
N TYR A 641 -6.51 20.71 -35.12
CA TYR A 641 -7.60 20.69 -34.15
C TYR A 641 -7.06 20.58 -32.72
N GLY A 642 -7.97 20.55 -31.75
CA GLY A 642 -7.68 20.46 -30.32
C GLY A 642 -7.29 21.79 -29.66
N ASN A 643 -7.35 21.83 -28.32
CA ASN A 643 -7.15 23.05 -27.54
C ASN A 643 -5.67 23.28 -27.19
N SER A 644 -5.13 24.49 -27.42
CA SER A 644 -3.74 24.80 -27.06
C SER A 644 -3.52 25.04 -25.56
N GLU A 645 -4.55 25.40 -24.79
CA GLU A 645 -4.42 25.71 -23.35
C GLU A 645 -4.79 24.55 -22.41
N LEU A 646 -5.50 23.55 -22.91
CA LEU A 646 -5.79 22.28 -22.23
C LEU A 646 -5.91 21.15 -23.27
N PRO A 647 -4.80 20.74 -23.93
CA PRO A 647 -4.81 19.65 -24.90
C PRO A 647 -4.98 18.30 -24.20
N CYS A 648 -5.72 17.40 -24.83
CA CYS A 648 -5.98 16.03 -24.36
C CYS A 648 -6.36 15.07 -25.50
N GLU A 649 -6.24 15.53 -26.76
CA GLU A 649 -6.70 14.85 -27.95
C GLU A 649 -5.60 13.94 -28.53
N LEU A 650 -5.99 12.79 -29.10
CA LEU A 650 -5.11 11.91 -29.87
C LEU A 650 -4.71 12.59 -31.18
N GLY A 651 -3.49 12.37 -31.67
CA GLY A 651 -3.07 12.77 -33.01
C GLY A 651 -3.74 11.92 -34.10
N SER A 652 -4.08 12.55 -35.23
CA SER A 652 -4.64 11.88 -36.41
C SER A 652 -3.55 11.36 -37.37
N GLY A 653 -3.86 10.26 -38.07
CA GLY A 653 -2.96 9.59 -39.01
C GLY A 653 -3.08 10.08 -40.45
N SER A 654 -2.43 9.37 -41.39
CA SER A 654 -2.29 9.80 -42.78
C SER A 654 -3.51 9.53 -43.68
N GLY A 655 -4.56 8.86 -43.19
CA GLY A 655 -5.79 8.69 -43.98
C GLY A 655 -6.80 7.68 -43.46
N ASN A 656 -7.21 6.71 -44.29
CA ASN A 656 -8.36 5.85 -44.01
C ASN A 656 -7.97 4.54 -43.32
N GLU A 657 -8.74 4.16 -42.31
CA GLU A 657 -8.50 2.99 -41.44
C GLU A 657 -8.57 1.63 -42.17
N SER A 658 -9.15 1.60 -43.37
CA SER A 658 -9.32 0.39 -44.19
C SER A 658 -8.09 0.00 -45.01
N SER A 659 -6.98 0.74 -44.92
CA SER A 659 -5.75 0.48 -45.67
C SER A 659 -4.55 0.28 -44.74
N ALA A 660 -3.89 -0.88 -44.88
CA ALA A 660 -2.71 -1.25 -44.09
C ALA A 660 -1.49 -0.33 -44.35
N ASP A 661 -1.49 0.39 -45.47
CA ASP A 661 -0.45 1.35 -45.87
C ASP A 661 -0.71 2.78 -45.31
N SER A 662 -1.14 2.91 -44.05
CA SER A 662 -1.41 4.21 -43.40
C SER A 662 -0.72 4.33 -42.05
N THR A 663 -0.19 5.53 -41.73
CA THR A 663 0.60 5.77 -40.51
C THR A 663 -0.27 6.35 -39.39
N ALA A 664 -0.11 5.87 -38.16
CA ALA A 664 -0.81 6.39 -36.98
C ALA A 664 -0.28 7.76 -36.50
N GLY A 665 -1.14 8.58 -35.90
CA GLY A 665 -0.72 9.75 -35.14
C GLY A 665 0.00 9.39 -33.83
N GLY A 666 0.40 10.39 -33.05
CA GLY A 666 0.88 10.22 -31.68
C GLY A 666 -0.26 10.08 -30.67
N GLY A 667 -0.04 9.32 -29.61
CA GLY A 667 -1.00 9.12 -28.52
C GLY A 667 -1.05 10.29 -27.52
N VAL A 668 -1.69 10.07 -26.37
CA VAL A 668 -1.82 11.06 -25.28
C VAL A 668 -1.01 10.63 -24.06
N ILE A 669 -0.23 11.54 -23.49
CA ILE A 669 0.42 11.40 -22.18
C ILE A 669 -0.13 12.47 -21.23
N VAL A 670 -0.77 12.05 -20.14
CA VAL A 670 -1.27 12.93 -19.08
C VAL A 670 -0.54 12.67 -17.77
N MET A 671 -0.03 13.72 -17.14
CA MET A 671 0.76 13.67 -15.91
C MET A 671 0.12 14.57 -14.82
N GLY A 672 -0.40 13.97 -13.74
CA GLY A 672 -1.18 14.66 -12.72
C GLY A 672 -2.62 14.95 -13.15
N SER A 673 -3.39 15.70 -12.34
CA SER A 673 -4.70 16.24 -12.73
C SER A 673 -4.97 17.62 -12.12
N MET A 674 -6.06 18.27 -12.55
CA MET A 674 -6.51 19.57 -12.01
C MET A 674 -6.72 19.60 -10.48
N LYS A 675 -6.99 18.46 -9.85
CA LYS A 675 -7.09 18.34 -8.37
C LYS A 675 -5.79 17.89 -7.73
N HIS A 676 -5.09 16.95 -8.38
CA HIS A 676 -3.93 16.23 -7.85
C HIS A 676 -2.74 16.42 -8.80
N PRO A 677 -2.11 17.60 -8.83
CA PRO A 677 -0.91 17.87 -9.61
C PRO A 677 0.32 17.15 -9.03
N LEU A 678 1.31 16.90 -9.88
CA LEU A 678 2.61 16.36 -9.47
C LEU A 678 3.40 17.38 -8.66
N SER A 679 4.05 16.92 -7.58
CA SER A 679 4.97 17.76 -6.81
C SER A 679 6.24 18.07 -7.62
N SER A 680 6.79 17.06 -8.30
CA SER A 680 7.94 17.23 -9.19
C SER A 680 7.93 16.23 -10.35
N LEU A 681 8.34 16.73 -11.52
CA LEU A 681 8.68 15.92 -12.69
C LEU A 681 10.15 16.18 -13.07
N SER A 682 10.95 15.12 -13.08
CA SER A 682 12.34 15.14 -13.55
C SER A 682 12.51 14.23 -14.75
N VAL A 683 13.13 14.74 -15.82
CA VAL A 683 13.38 14.01 -17.06
C VAL A 683 14.83 14.24 -17.50
N GLU A 684 15.62 13.17 -17.48
CA GLU A 684 16.97 13.08 -18.05
C GLU A 684 17.00 12.25 -19.35
N GLY A 685 16.08 11.29 -19.47
CA GLY A 685 15.83 10.47 -20.66
C GLY A 685 14.82 11.11 -21.62
N ALA A 686 13.77 10.38 -22.01
CA ALA A 686 12.80 10.85 -23.01
C ALA A 686 11.32 10.67 -22.64
N VAL A 687 10.50 11.64 -23.03
CA VAL A 687 9.03 11.58 -23.04
C VAL A 687 8.55 11.94 -24.45
N ARG A 688 7.86 11.02 -25.12
CA ARG A 688 7.55 11.12 -26.56
C ARG A 688 6.09 10.82 -26.88
N ALA A 689 5.46 11.69 -27.66
CA ALA A 689 4.13 11.52 -28.25
C ALA A 689 4.18 11.93 -29.75
N ASP A 690 5.13 11.34 -30.48
CA ASP A 690 5.42 11.66 -31.88
C ASP A 690 4.52 10.88 -32.86
N GLY A 691 4.28 11.40 -34.05
CA GLY A 691 3.55 10.71 -35.12
C GLY A 691 4.38 9.63 -35.81
N GLU A 692 3.74 8.55 -36.27
CA GLU A 692 4.43 7.46 -36.96
C GLU A 692 4.98 7.90 -38.34
N SER A 693 6.14 7.34 -38.70
CA SER A 693 6.86 7.64 -39.93
C SER A 693 6.96 6.40 -40.82
N PHE A 694 6.72 6.54 -42.12
CA PHE A 694 6.62 5.39 -43.05
C PHE A 694 7.91 4.55 -43.18
N GLU A 695 9.09 5.14 -42.94
CA GLU A 695 10.36 4.39 -42.92
C GLU A 695 10.45 3.39 -41.74
N GLU A 696 9.62 3.53 -40.71
CA GLU A 696 9.68 2.72 -39.49
C GLU A 696 8.85 1.43 -39.59
N THR A 697 7.77 1.43 -40.38
CA THR A 697 6.95 0.25 -40.67
C THR A 697 7.77 -0.83 -41.40
N VAL A 698 8.58 -0.41 -42.38
CA VAL A 698 9.42 -1.30 -43.21
C VAL A 698 10.45 -2.10 -42.39
N ARG A 699 10.87 -1.61 -41.22
CA ARG A 699 11.80 -2.32 -40.32
C ARG A 699 11.14 -3.30 -39.36
N LYS A 700 9.84 -3.20 -39.13
CA LYS A 700 9.08 -4.16 -38.29
C LYS A 700 8.63 -5.40 -39.08
N GLN A 701 8.80 -5.40 -40.41
CA GLN A 701 8.29 -6.42 -41.33
C GLN A 701 9.39 -7.02 -42.23
N GLU A 702 10.58 -7.28 -41.67
CA GLU A 702 11.50 -8.25 -42.29
C GLU A 702 10.77 -9.61 -42.42
N TYR A 703 10.91 -10.26 -43.58
CA TYR A 703 10.12 -11.42 -44.03
C TYR A 703 8.68 -11.16 -44.52
N SER A 704 8.47 -10.09 -45.30
CA SER A 704 7.49 -10.14 -46.40
C SER A 704 8.17 -9.87 -47.74
N VAL A 705 7.74 -10.54 -48.82
CA VAL A 705 8.42 -10.52 -50.12
C VAL A 705 8.15 -9.21 -50.86
N SER A 706 9.18 -8.66 -51.49
CA SER A 706 9.12 -7.45 -52.32
C SER A 706 8.03 -7.51 -53.39
N ASN A 707 6.97 -6.74 -53.19
CA ASN A 707 6.06 -6.28 -54.25
C ASN A 707 6.11 -4.75 -54.30
N ASP A 708 6.11 -4.19 -55.50
CA ASP A 708 6.31 -2.74 -55.71
C ASP A 708 5.00 -1.98 -55.49
N SER A 709 4.62 -1.78 -54.22
CA SER A 709 3.43 -1.01 -53.86
C SER A 709 3.58 0.43 -54.35
N SER A 710 2.60 0.89 -55.13
CA SER A 710 2.54 2.26 -55.66
C SER A 710 2.05 3.29 -54.62
N ILE A 711 1.82 2.86 -53.38
CA ILE A 711 1.22 3.66 -52.32
C ILE A 711 2.33 4.37 -51.53
N ALA A 712 2.09 5.65 -51.23
CA ALA A 712 3.05 6.55 -50.61
C ALA A 712 2.34 7.40 -49.54
N PRO A 713 2.12 6.87 -48.33
CA PRO A 713 1.42 7.62 -47.29
C PRO A 713 2.23 8.82 -46.80
N GLY A 714 1.52 9.83 -46.30
CA GLY A 714 2.11 10.87 -45.47
C GLY A 714 2.49 10.32 -44.09
N GLY A 715 3.09 11.17 -43.25
CA GLY A 715 3.33 10.87 -41.84
C GLY A 715 2.14 11.22 -40.94
N GLY A 716 2.03 10.54 -39.80
CA GLY A 716 1.03 10.85 -38.78
C GLY A 716 1.35 12.16 -38.04
N SER A 717 0.33 12.81 -37.49
CA SER A 717 0.55 14.01 -36.66
C SER A 717 1.08 13.67 -35.27
N GLY A 718 1.80 14.61 -34.64
CA GLY A 718 2.17 14.50 -33.23
C GLY A 718 0.94 14.51 -32.32
N GLY A 719 1.00 13.76 -31.22
CA GLY A 719 -0.09 13.62 -30.25
C GLY A 719 -0.16 14.75 -29.22
N THR A 720 -0.37 14.38 -27.96
CA THR A 720 -0.51 15.33 -26.84
C THR A 720 0.34 14.93 -25.64
N VAL A 721 0.99 15.92 -25.01
CA VAL A 721 1.54 15.82 -23.65
C VAL A 721 0.97 16.92 -22.76
N LEU A 722 0.17 16.52 -21.77
CA LEU A 722 -0.47 17.40 -20.78
C LEU A 722 0.11 17.15 -19.38
N MET A 723 0.61 18.20 -18.74
CA MET A 723 1.32 18.09 -17.46
C MET A 723 0.77 19.07 -16.40
N PHE A 724 0.23 18.55 -15.31
CA PHE A 724 -0.22 19.30 -14.14
C PHE A 724 0.88 19.26 -13.06
N LEU A 725 1.65 20.34 -12.90
CA LEU A 725 2.92 20.34 -12.16
C LEU A 725 3.02 21.49 -11.15
N HIS A 726 3.66 21.25 -10.00
CA HIS A 726 4.26 22.31 -9.20
C HIS A 726 5.70 22.63 -9.64
N THR A 727 6.53 21.62 -9.92
CA THR A 727 7.92 21.82 -10.36
C THR A 727 8.33 20.90 -11.51
N PHE A 728 9.22 21.39 -12.38
CA PHE A 728 9.72 20.69 -13.58
C PHE A 728 11.23 20.81 -13.75
N THR A 729 11.89 19.71 -14.10
CA THR A 729 13.33 19.68 -14.42
C THR A 729 13.61 18.84 -15.66
N LEU A 730 14.29 19.43 -16.65
CA LEU A 730 14.66 18.79 -17.91
C LEU A 730 16.18 18.83 -18.09
N GLY A 731 16.84 17.69 -17.93
CA GLY A 731 18.30 17.52 -17.98
C GLY A 731 18.89 17.78 -19.37
N GLU A 732 20.22 17.95 -19.46
CA GLU A 732 20.92 18.41 -20.67
C GLU A 732 20.78 17.45 -21.87
N SER A 733 20.69 16.14 -21.62
CA SER A 733 20.45 15.09 -22.62
C SER A 733 18.97 14.88 -22.98
N ALA A 734 18.06 15.50 -22.23
CA ALA A 734 16.67 15.07 -22.18
C ALA A 734 15.83 15.56 -23.35
N ILE A 735 14.85 14.75 -23.76
CA ILE A 735 13.99 15.00 -24.92
C ILE A 735 12.52 14.91 -24.51
N LEU A 736 11.79 16.01 -24.67
CA LEU A 736 10.33 16.05 -24.59
C LEU A 736 9.77 16.34 -25.99
N SER A 737 9.15 15.36 -26.66
CA SER A 737 8.74 15.49 -28.06
C SER A 737 7.28 15.14 -28.35
N SER A 738 6.67 15.90 -29.26
CA SER A 738 5.39 15.63 -29.91
C SER A 738 5.47 16.12 -31.37
N VAL A 739 6.33 15.45 -32.13
CA VAL A 739 6.75 15.82 -33.49
C VAL A 739 5.91 15.06 -34.51
N GLY A 740 5.58 15.70 -35.64
CA GLY A 740 4.92 15.04 -36.76
C GLY A 740 5.83 14.03 -37.48
N GLY A 741 5.26 12.91 -37.90
CA GLY A 741 5.98 11.84 -38.59
C GLY A 741 6.41 12.21 -40.02
N TYR A 742 7.41 11.49 -40.53
CA TYR A 742 7.95 11.68 -41.87
C TYR A 742 7.14 10.92 -42.92
N GLY A 743 6.84 11.60 -44.04
CA GLY A 743 6.14 11.01 -45.17
C GLY A 743 7.03 10.11 -46.05
N SER A 744 6.38 9.24 -46.84
CA SER A 744 7.04 8.29 -47.73
C SER A 744 7.95 8.93 -48.78
N HIS A 745 9.07 8.28 -49.13
CA HIS A 745 9.96 8.69 -50.21
C HIS A 745 9.27 8.80 -51.58
N LYS A 746 8.14 8.11 -51.80
CA LYS A 746 7.39 8.13 -53.08
C LYS A 746 6.43 9.34 -53.20
N GLY A 747 6.71 10.46 -52.52
CA GLY A 747 5.90 11.69 -52.54
C GLY A 747 4.90 11.84 -51.39
N GLY A 748 5.17 11.25 -50.23
CA GLY A 748 4.36 11.43 -49.02
C GLY A 748 4.72 12.70 -48.26
N ALA A 749 3.73 13.40 -47.72
CA ALA A 749 3.92 14.63 -46.96
C ALA A 749 4.14 14.40 -45.45
N GLY A 750 4.78 15.36 -44.77
CA GLY A 750 5.01 15.27 -43.32
C GLY A 750 3.77 15.57 -42.48
N GLY A 751 3.61 14.91 -41.34
CA GLY A 751 2.52 15.17 -40.39
C GLY A 751 2.69 16.49 -39.62
N GLY A 752 1.60 17.07 -39.11
CA GLY A 752 1.63 18.24 -38.25
C GLY A 752 2.28 17.96 -36.88
N GLY A 753 2.94 18.96 -36.27
CA GLY A 753 3.47 18.86 -34.92
C GLY A 753 2.37 18.98 -33.86
N GLY A 754 2.42 18.16 -32.81
CA GLY A 754 1.36 18.03 -31.81
C GLY A 754 1.35 19.11 -30.71
N ARG A 755 0.80 18.77 -29.53
CA ARG A 755 0.58 19.73 -28.44
C ARG A 755 1.32 19.34 -27.16
N ILE A 756 1.99 20.31 -26.54
CA ILE A 756 2.67 20.17 -25.24
C ILE A 756 2.22 21.32 -24.34
N HIS A 757 1.56 21.03 -23.21
CA HIS A 757 1.07 22.05 -22.28
C HIS A 757 1.56 21.84 -20.84
N PHE A 758 2.08 22.91 -20.25
CA PHE A 758 2.49 22.97 -18.84
C PHE A 758 1.44 23.71 -17.99
N HIS A 759 0.63 22.95 -17.25
CA HIS A 759 -0.39 23.47 -16.36
C HIS A 759 0.14 23.63 -14.93
N TRP A 760 0.69 24.81 -14.63
CA TRP A 760 1.31 25.09 -13.34
C TRP A 760 0.30 25.18 -12.18
N SER A 761 0.63 24.57 -11.04
CA SER A 761 -0.10 24.70 -9.78
C SER A 761 0.69 25.54 -8.79
N ASP A 762 0.02 26.52 -8.16
CA ASP A 762 0.56 27.43 -7.14
C ASP A 762 1.86 28.14 -7.52
N ILE A 763 1.84 28.88 -8.64
CA ILE A 763 2.95 29.72 -9.09
C ILE A 763 3.30 30.75 -7.98
N PRO A 764 4.50 30.70 -7.38
CA PRO A 764 4.89 31.62 -6.32
C PRO A 764 5.15 33.02 -6.89
N THR A 765 4.99 34.07 -6.08
CA THR A 765 5.14 35.48 -6.52
C THR A 765 5.86 36.35 -5.49
N GLY A 766 6.39 37.49 -5.93
CA GLY A 766 7.16 38.42 -5.09
C GLY A 766 8.35 37.76 -4.41
N ASP A 767 8.62 38.14 -3.15
CA ASP A 767 9.74 37.64 -2.34
C ASP A 767 9.81 36.11 -2.19
N VAL A 768 8.68 35.42 -2.39
CA VAL A 768 8.56 33.95 -2.28
C VAL A 768 8.93 33.25 -3.59
N TYR A 769 8.95 33.95 -4.73
CA TYR A 769 9.15 33.37 -6.07
C TYR A 769 10.39 32.48 -6.14
N GLN A 770 10.22 31.29 -6.72
CA GLN A 770 11.30 30.36 -7.08
C GLN A 770 11.04 29.88 -8.50
N PRO A 771 12.07 29.64 -9.33
CA PRO A 771 11.88 29.11 -10.68
C PRO A 771 11.17 27.74 -10.62
N ILE A 772 9.93 27.69 -11.11
CA ILE A 772 9.11 26.47 -11.15
C ILE A 772 9.61 25.45 -12.19
N ALA A 773 10.46 25.89 -13.13
CA ALA A 773 11.07 25.03 -14.13
C ALA A 773 12.57 25.30 -14.29
N SER A 774 13.36 24.22 -14.44
CA SER A 774 14.75 24.26 -14.90
C SER A 774 14.87 23.47 -16.20
N VAL A 775 14.97 24.17 -17.32
CA VAL A 775 14.97 23.58 -18.66
C VAL A 775 16.35 23.71 -19.29
N LYS A 776 17.07 22.59 -19.40
CA LYS A 776 18.37 22.50 -20.10
C LYS A 776 18.33 21.63 -21.36
N GLY A 777 17.46 20.62 -21.37
CA GLY A 777 17.25 19.73 -22.52
C GLY A 777 16.40 20.34 -23.63
N SER A 778 15.93 19.49 -24.55
CA SER A 778 15.19 19.91 -25.74
C SER A 778 13.70 19.58 -25.67
N ILE A 779 12.88 20.55 -26.07
CA ILE A 779 11.42 20.40 -26.22
C ILE A 779 11.07 20.60 -27.71
N TYR A 780 10.35 19.64 -28.31
CA TYR A 780 10.04 19.65 -29.74
C TYR A 780 8.54 19.41 -30.02
N ALA A 781 7.86 20.39 -30.61
CA ALA A 781 6.54 20.25 -31.20
C ALA A 781 6.57 20.75 -32.66
N ARG A 782 7.44 20.16 -33.49
CA ARG A 782 7.63 20.56 -34.90
C ARG A 782 6.85 19.66 -35.86
N GLY A 783 6.53 20.19 -37.04
CA GLY A 783 6.02 19.37 -38.13
C GLY A 783 7.05 18.36 -38.65
N GLY A 784 6.57 17.25 -39.17
CA GLY A 784 7.37 16.28 -39.91
C GLY A 784 7.79 16.82 -41.27
N LEU A 785 8.90 16.32 -41.81
CA LEU A 785 9.33 16.70 -43.16
C LEU A 785 8.63 15.83 -44.20
N GLY A 786 8.07 16.47 -45.23
CA GLY A 786 7.86 15.83 -46.53
C GLY A 786 9.18 15.75 -47.30
N ARG A 787 9.18 14.99 -48.41
CA ARG A 787 10.30 14.94 -49.36
C ARG A 787 9.84 15.41 -50.75
N ASP A 788 10.78 15.92 -51.53
CA ASP A 788 10.59 16.42 -52.90
C ASP A 788 9.52 17.52 -53.04
N GLU A 789 8.54 17.39 -53.95
CA GLU A 789 7.49 18.41 -54.16
C GLU A 789 6.47 18.49 -53.00
N SER A 790 6.50 17.55 -52.05
CA SER A 790 5.53 17.47 -50.95
C SER A 790 5.93 18.31 -49.73
N GLY A 791 4.94 18.98 -49.15
CA GLY A 791 5.12 19.85 -47.99
C GLY A 791 5.49 19.09 -46.70
N GLY A 792 6.31 19.73 -45.86
CA GLY A 792 6.34 19.40 -44.44
C GLY A 792 5.05 19.85 -43.75
N GLY A 793 4.76 19.25 -42.59
CA GLY A 793 3.68 19.70 -41.72
C GLY A 793 4.04 21.02 -41.02
N GLU A 794 3.03 21.71 -40.52
CA GLU A 794 3.23 22.89 -39.68
C GLU A 794 3.70 22.50 -38.27
N ASN A 795 4.34 23.45 -37.58
CA ASN A 795 4.69 23.28 -36.17
C ASN A 795 3.44 23.32 -35.28
N GLY A 796 3.51 22.56 -34.20
CA GLY A 796 2.51 22.54 -33.14
C GLY A 796 2.74 23.60 -32.07
N THR A 797 2.14 23.37 -30.90
CA THR A 797 2.08 24.37 -29.81
C THR A 797 2.74 23.87 -28.53
N VAL A 798 3.70 24.64 -28.01
CA VAL A 798 4.26 24.47 -26.65
C VAL A 798 3.77 25.64 -25.79
N THR A 799 2.79 25.38 -24.93
CA THR A 799 2.08 26.39 -24.13
C THR A 799 2.24 26.16 -22.63
N GLY A 800 1.90 27.18 -21.83
CA GLY A 800 1.94 27.10 -20.38
C GLY A 800 1.00 28.11 -19.75
N LYS A 801 0.34 27.67 -18.67
CA LYS A 801 -0.74 28.39 -17.97
C LYS A 801 -0.44 29.88 -17.76
N ALA A 802 -1.46 30.71 -17.98
CA ALA A 802 -1.40 32.16 -17.86
C ALA A 802 -0.69 32.66 -16.58
N CYS A 803 0.50 33.24 -16.75
CA CYS A 803 1.33 33.67 -15.62
C CYS A 803 0.72 34.84 -14.83
N PRO A 804 1.01 34.93 -13.52
CA PRO A 804 0.63 36.09 -12.70
C PRO A 804 1.45 37.33 -13.07
N LYS A 805 1.08 38.46 -12.45
CA LYS A 805 1.75 39.76 -12.63
C LYS A 805 3.25 39.66 -12.32
N GLY A 806 4.08 40.42 -13.05
CA GLY A 806 5.54 40.36 -12.96
C GLY A 806 6.23 39.21 -13.73
N LEU A 807 5.52 38.13 -14.06
CA LEU A 807 6.07 36.93 -14.71
C LEU A 807 5.57 36.75 -16.16
N TYR A 808 6.32 36.04 -17.02
CA TYR A 808 5.94 35.76 -18.41
C TYR A 808 6.56 34.47 -18.99
N GLY A 809 6.13 34.09 -20.20
CA GLY A 809 6.58 32.91 -20.93
C GLY A 809 6.00 31.59 -20.40
N THR A 810 6.22 30.50 -21.13
CA THR A 810 5.72 29.14 -20.82
C THR A 810 6.04 28.68 -19.39
N PHE A 811 7.15 29.15 -18.82
CA PHE A 811 7.68 28.75 -17.51
C PHE A 811 7.51 29.82 -16.42
N CYS A 812 6.76 30.89 -16.70
CA CYS A 812 6.55 32.04 -15.79
C CYS A 812 7.83 32.59 -15.17
N VAL A 813 8.80 32.97 -16.02
CA VAL A 813 10.03 33.64 -15.63
C VAL A 813 9.81 35.14 -15.38
N GLU A 814 10.70 35.76 -14.60
CA GLU A 814 10.64 37.19 -14.27
C GLU A 814 10.74 38.08 -15.52
N CYS A 815 9.90 39.11 -15.64
CA CYS A 815 10.02 40.11 -16.71
C CYS A 815 11.42 40.77 -16.72
N PRO A 816 11.98 41.12 -17.90
CA PRO A 816 13.34 41.67 -18.00
C PRO A 816 13.57 42.94 -17.17
N VAL A 817 14.79 43.13 -16.66
CA VAL A 817 15.17 44.31 -15.86
C VAL A 817 14.88 45.60 -16.63
N GLY A 818 14.21 46.56 -15.98
CA GLY A 818 13.72 47.78 -16.63
C GLY A 818 12.36 47.63 -17.33
N THR A 819 11.62 46.55 -17.06
CA THR A 819 10.21 46.39 -17.44
C THR A 819 9.33 46.04 -16.23
N TYR A 820 8.02 46.29 -16.33
CA TYR A 820 6.99 45.93 -15.36
C TYR A 820 5.78 45.29 -16.04
N LYS A 821 4.99 44.52 -15.29
CA LYS A 821 3.80 43.83 -15.80
C LYS A 821 2.67 43.79 -14.77
N ASN A 822 1.63 44.58 -15.00
CA ASN A 822 0.49 44.80 -14.10
C ASN A 822 -0.73 43.89 -14.38
N VAL A 823 -0.69 43.08 -15.45
CA VAL A 823 -1.73 42.14 -15.89
C VAL A 823 -1.24 40.69 -15.91
N SER A 824 -2.17 39.74 -15.78
CA SER A 824 -1.94 38.30 -15.94
C SER A 824 -1.95 37.88 -17.42
N GLY A 825 -1.22 36.81 -17.74
CA GLY A 825 -1.05 36.26 -19.10
C GLY A 825 0.39 35.83 -19.33
N SER A 826 0.67 35.05 -20.37
CA SER A 826 2.02 34.50 -20.61
C SER A 826 2.83 35.24 -21.69
N ASP A 827 2.22 36.14 -22.47
CA ASP A 827 2.93 36.88 -23.53
C ASP A 827 4.04 37.79 -22.99
N SER A 828 5.14 37.88 -23.75
CA SER A 828 6.30 38.75 -23.48
C SER A 828 6.01 40.23 -23.77
N SER A 829 5.08 40.53 -24.67
CA SER A 829 4.60 41.88 -24.97
C SER A 829 3.94 42.59 -23.78
N LEU A 830 3.55 41.83 -22.75
CA LEU A 830 2.95 42.32 -21.51
C LEU A 830 3.99 42.84 -20.49
N CYS A 831 5.30 42.62 -20.73
CA CYS A 831 6.37 43.27 -19.97
C CYS A 831 6.64 44.66 -20.58
N HIS A 832 6.08 45.71 -19.99
CA HIS A 832 6.16 47.09 -20.51
C HIS A 832 7.37 47.85 -19.93
N PRO A 833 8.06 48.71 -20.69
CA PRO A 833 9.25 49.42 -20.21
C PRO A 833 8.91 50.44 -19.10
N CYS A 834 9.80 50.53 -18.10
CA CYS A 834 9.69 51.49 -17.00
C CYS A 834 9.90 52.95 -17.47
N PRO A 835 9.24 53.95 -16.85
CA PRO A 835 9.32 55.34 -17.27
C PRO A 835 10.69 55.96 -16.92
N ALA A 836 11.52 56.20 -17.95
CA ALA A 836 12.85 56.79 -17.81
C ALA A 836 12.89 58.19 -17.17
N SER A 837 11.74 58.88 -17.05
CA SER A 837 11.59 60.16 -16.35
C SER A 837 11.66 60.04 -14.81
N GLU A 838 11.47 58.85 -14.25
CA GLU A 838 11.51 58.61 -12.79
C GLU A 838 12.87 58.09 -12.30
N LEU A 839 13.82 57.82 -13.22
CA LEU A 839 15.16 57.31 -12.91
C LEU A 839 16.19 58.46 -12.76
N PRO A 840 16.83 58.64 -11.59
CA PRO A 840 17.90 59.62 -11.44
C PRO A 840 19.09 59.37 -12.38
N HIS A 841 19.76 60.43 -12.86
CA HIS A 841 20.90 60.34 -13.79
C HIS A 841 22.13 59.55 -13.30
N ARG A 842 22.13 59.03 -12.07
CA ARG A 842 23.17 58.19 -11.48
C ARG A 842 22.63 56.87 -10.90
N ALA A 843 21.46 56.44 -11.36
CA ALA A 843 20.78 55.21 -10.94
C ALA A 843 20.65 54.21 -12.10
N ILE A 844 20.48 52.93 -11.75
CA ILE A 844 20.16 51.82 -12.64
C ILE A 844 19.04 50.98 -12.05
N TYR A 845 18.12 50.48 -12.88
CA TYR A 845 17.08 49.55 -12.43
C TYR A 845 17.71 48.21 -11.99
N ILE A 846 17.20 47.67 -10.88
CA ILE A 846 17.66 46.38 -10.33
C ILE A 846 16.69 45.25 -10.70
N ALA A 847 17.20 44.01 -10.69
CA ALA A 847 16.34 42.83 -10.75
C ALA A 847 15.58 42.69 -9.42
N VAL A 848 14.30 42.30 -9.50
CA VAL A 848 13.42 42.09 -8.34
C VAL A 848 12.86 40.68 -8.42
N ARG A 849 12.96 39.97 -7.30
CA ARG A 849 12.48 38.59 -7.17
C ARG A 849 10.95 38.52 -7.42
N GLY A 850 10.54 37.65 -8.34
CA GLY A 850 9.15 37.55 -8.80
C GLY A 850 8.74 38.60 -9.84
N GLY A 851 9.66 39.42 -10.32
CA GLY A 851 9.40 40.47 -11.32
C GLY A 851 8.66 41.71 -10.77
N ILE A 852 8.60 42.76 -11.59
CA ILE A 852 8.04 44.06 -11.18
C ILE A 852 6.58 44.16 -11.61
N VAL A 853 5.68 44.45 -10.66
CA VAL A 853 4.22 44.55 -10.90
C VAL A 853 3.76 45.99 -11.19
N GLU A 854 4.40 46.98 -10.58
CA GLU A 854 4.03 48.41 -10.67
C GLU A 854 4.91 49.20 -11.65
N THR A 855 4.40 50.36 -12.11
CA THR A 855 5.16 51.28 -12.98
C THR A 855 6.44 51.83 -12.32
N ARG A 856 6.49 51.85 -10.98
CA ARG A 856 7.61 52.36 -10.17
C ARG A 856 8.66 51.28 -9.94
N CYS A 857 9.43 51.02 -11.00
CA CYS A 857 10.51 50.05 -10.98
C CYS A 857 11.64 50.49 -10.03
N PRO A 858 12.06 49.69 -9.04
CA PRO A 858 13.11 50.07 -8.11
C PRO A 858 14.48 50.12 -8.79
N TYR A 859 15.35 50.96 -8.25
CA TYR A 859 16.67 51.25 -8.76
C TYR A 859 17.69 51.38 -7.62
N GLU A 860 18.95 51.15 -7.93
CA GLU A 860 20.08 51.48 -7.05
C GLU A 860 20.96 52.57 -7.68
N CYS A 861 21.74 53.26 -6.86
CA CYS A 861 22.72 54.21 -7.36
C CYS A 861 23.98 53.47 -7.84
N ILE A 862 24.59 53.93 -8.93
CA ILE A 862 25.77 53.31 -9.59
C ILE A 862 27.00 53.17 -8.66
N SER A 863 26.98 53.79 -7.48
CA SER A 863 27.99 53.56 -6.42
C SER A 863 27.44 53.93 -5.04
N ASN A 864 27.83 53.17 -4.02
CA ASN A 864 27.51 53.37 -2.59
C ASN A 864 27.98 54.73 -2.00
N ARG A 865 28.61 55.59 -2.80
CA ARG A 865 28.92 57.00 -2.47
C ARG A 865 27.74 57.95 -2.69
N TYR A 866 26.63 57.44 -3.22
CA TYR A 866 25.41 58.18 -3.50
C TYR A 866 24.24 57.59 -2.71
N HIS A 867 23.38 58.44 -2.15
CA HIS A 867 22.26 58.04 -1.31
C HIS A 867 20.91 58.15 -2.05
N LEU A 868 20.01 57.20 -1.78
CA LEU A 868 18.64 57.23 -2.29
C LEU A 868 17.80 58.29 -1.53
N PRO A 869 16.83 58.96 -2.19
CA PRO A 869 16.29 58.62 -3.51
C PRO A 869 17.02 59.26 -4.70
N HIS A 870 17.71 60.39 -4.54
CA HIS A 870 18.18 61.19 -5.68
C HIS A 870 19.59 60.84 -6.20
N CYS A 871 20.28 59.89 -5.58
CA CYS A 871 21.67 59.53 -5.85
C CYS A 871 22.63 60.73 -5.74
N TYR A 872 22.42 61.53 -4.69
CA TYR A 872 23.26 62.65 -4.29
C TYR A 872 24.37 62.20 -3.33
N THR A 873 25.47 62.95 -3.27
CA THR A 873 26.49 62.77 -2.22
C THR A 873 26.02 63.38 -0.90
N ALA A 874 26.57 62.91 0.23
CA ALA A 874 26.22 63.44 1.56
C ALA A 874 26.44 64.96 1.72
N LEU A 875 27.33 65.59 0.92
CA LEU A 875 27.49 67.04 0.88
C LEU A 875 26.31 67.72 0.15
N GLU A 876 25.87 67.15 -0.97
CA GLU A 876 24.73 67.66 -1.74
C GLU A 876 23.42 67.51 -0.96
N GLU A 877 23.22 66.39 -0.23
CA GLU A 877 22.07 66.22 0.66
C GLU A 877 22.05 67.23 1.80
N LEU A 878 23.19 67.49 2.46
CA LEU A 878 23.30 68.55 3.47
C LEU A 878 22.96 69.93 2.88
N ILE A 879 23.44 70.21 1.66
CA ILE A 879 23.16 71.47 0.97
C ILE A 879 21.66 71.61 0.63
N TYR A 880 21.01 70.58 0.11
CA TYR A 880 19.61 70.65 -0.32
C TYR A 880 18.61 70.53 0.82
N THR A 881 18.90 69.80 1.90
CA THR A 881 18.04 69.74 3.11
C THR A 881 17.89 71.12 3.78
N PHE A 882 18.90 71.98 3.71
CA PHE A 882 18.82 73.38 4.15
C PHE A 882 18.27 74.35 3.09
N GLY A 883 17.58 73.87 2.05
CA GLY A 883 16.97 74.69 1.01
C GLY A 883 17.91 75.08 -0.14
N GLY A 884 19.04 74.39 -0.29
CA GLY A 884 19.98 74.56 -1.38
C GLY A 884 21.18 75.47 -1.05
N PRO A 885 22.13 75.63 -2.00
CA PRO A 885 23.44 76.24 -1.75
C PRO A 885 23.39 77.63 -1.12
N TRP A 886 22.41 78.44 -1.50
CA TRP A 886 22.27 79.82 -1.03
C TRP A 886 21.82 79.92 0.44
N LEU A 887 20.84 79.11 0.85
CA LEU A 887 20.32 79.12 2.22
C LEU A 887 21.30 78.47 3.20
N PHE A 888 21.98 77.39 2.80
CA PHE A 888 23.03 76.78 3.62
C PHE A 888 24.18 77.75 3.92
N CYS A 889 24.66 78.50 2.92
CA CYS A 889 25.69 79.52 3.11
C CYS A 889 25.24 80.68 4.03
N LEU A 890 23.98 81.12 3.92
CA LEU A 890 23.42 82.15 4.81
C LEU A 890 23.30 81.66 6.26
N LEU A 891 22.85 80.42 6.47
CA LEU A 891 22.79 79.81 7.80
C LEU A 891 24.18 79.64 8.43
N LEU A 892 25.18 79.22 7.65
CA LEU A 892 26.56 79.08 8.12
C LEU A 892 27.16 80.42 8.54
N MET A 893 26.94 81.48 7.76
CA MET A 893 27.35 82.85 8.11
C MET A 893 26.63 83.36 9.36
N GLY A 894 25.33 83.11 9.49
CA GLY A 894 24.55 83.43 10.70
C GLY A 894 25.08 82.71 11.94
N LEU A 895 25.43 81.43 11.82
CA LEU A 895 25.99 80.62 12.91
C LEU A 895 27.36 81.16 13.37
N LEU A 896 28.22 81.57 12.43
CA LEU A 896 29.54 82.17 12.74
C LEU A 896 29.41 83.51 13.48
N ILE A 897 28.45 84.35 13.09
CA ILE A 897 28.13 85.61 13.78
C ILE A 897 27.56 85.33 15.19
N LEU A 898 26.68 84.33 15.32
CA LEU A 898 26.14 83.88 16.61
C LEU A 898 27.26 83.36 17.53
N LEU A 899 28.19 82.56 17.00
CA LEU A 899 29.32 82.00 17.76
C LEU A 899 30.24 83.12 18.29
N ALA A 900 30.50 84.17 17.50
CA ALA A 900 31.25 85.34 17.94
C ALA A 900 30.53 86.11 19.06
N LEU A 901 29.20 86.24 19.00
CA LEU A 901 28.39 86.82 20.08
C LEU A 901 28.41 85.96 21.35
N VAL A 902 28.28 84.64 21.23
CA VAL A 902 28.33 83.70 22.37
C VAL A 902 29.71 83.75 23.06
N LEU A 903 30.80 83.78 22.30
CA LEU A 903 32.16 83.91 22.84
C LEU A 903 32.41 85.26 23.53
N SER A 904 31.72 86.32 23.12
CA SER A 904 31.75 87.63 23.78
C SER A 904 31.03 87.59 25.15
N VAL A 905 29.83 86.99 25.20
CA VAL A 905 29.03 86.88 26.44
C VAL A 905 29.66 85.89 27.44
N ALA A 906 30.29 84.81 26.96
CA ALA A 906 30.84 83.74 27.79
C ALA A 906 31.96 84.17 28.77
N ARG A 907 32.61 85.33 28.57
CA ARG A 907 33.61 85.85 29.51
C ARG A 907 33.04 86.56 30.74
N LEU A 908 31.74 86.84 30.79
CA LEU A 908 31.14 87.75 31.77
C LEU A 908 30.39 87.07 32.94
N LYS A 909 30.33 85.73 33.00
CA LYS A 909 29.71 85.00 34.12
C LYS A 909 30.34 83.63 34.39
N PHE A 910 31.39 83.64 35.22
CA PHE A 910 31.82 82.46 35.99
C PHE A 910 30.82 82.17 37.13
N VAL A 911 31.02 81.01 37.80
CA VAL A 911 30.35 80.49 39.04
C VAL A 911 29.11 79.61 38.80
N GLY A 912 29.12 78.38 39.35
CA GLY A 912 27.88 77.63 39.65
C GLY A 912 27.85 76.10 39.45
N VAL A 913 28.68 75.34 40.17
CA VAL A 913 28.37 74.04 40.84
C VAL A 913 27.38 73.06 40.16
N ASP A 914 27.95 71.96 39.67
CA ASP A 914 27.61 70.52 39.85
C ASP A 914 26.25 69.84 39.50
N GLU A 915 26.43 68.56 39.18
CA GLU A 915 25.58 67.35 39.26
C GLU A 915 24.63 66.88 38.13
N LEU A 916 24.98 65.64 37.70
CA LEU A 916 24.16 64.52 37.18
C LEU A 916 23.51 64.60 35.77
N PRO A 917 23.87 63.66 34.85
CA PRO A 917 23.22 63.54 33.54
C PRO A 917 21.90 62.75 33.60
N GLY A 918 20.87 63.26 32.93
CA GLY A 918 19.60 62.57 32.66
C GLY A 918 19.69 61.53 31.52
N PRO A 919 18.62 60.74 31.30
CA PRO A 919 18.69 59.50 30.52
C PRO A 919 18.29 59.62 29.04
N ALA A 920 18.67 58.61 28.25
CA ALA A 920 18.08 58.35 26.94
C ALA A 920 16.67 57.70 27.07
N PRO A 921 15.72 57.95 26.14
CA PRO A 921 14.32 57.59 26.32
C PRO A 921 13.92 56.18 25.85
N THR A 922 12.76 55.74 26.33
CA THR A 922 12.07 54.49 25.97
C THR A 922 11.48 54.49 24.57
N GLN A 923 11.55 53.36 23.85
CA GLN A 923 10.58 53.07 22.77
C GLN A 923 9.22 52.68 23.35
N HIS A 924 8.13 53.08 22.67
CA HIS A 924 6.77 52.62 22.97
C HIS A 924 6.49 51.27 22.31
N GLY A 925 5.66 50.44 22.96
CA GLY A 925 5.04 49.28 22.33
C GLY A 925 3.78 49.67 21.54
N SER A 926 3.45 48.90 20.51
CA SER A 926 2.23 49.10 19.71
C SER A 926 1.00 48.46 20.37
N GLN A 927 -0.06 49.25 20.44
CA GLN A 927 -1.40 48.86 20.85
C GLN A 927 -2.07 48.01 19.74
N MET A 928 -2.81 46.96 20.11
CA MET A 928 -3.62 46.18 19.16
C MET A 928 -5.10 46.56 19.29
N ASP A 929 -5.71 46.96 18.18
CA ASP A 929 -7.17 47.11 18.03
C ASP A 929 -7.76 45.94 17.22
N HIS A 930 -8.98 45.52 17.58
CA HIS A 930 -9.70 44.41 16.97
C HIS A 930 -10.86 44.88 16.10
N SER A 931 -10.79 44.73 14.77
CA SER A 931 -11.95 44.44 13.91
C SER A 931 -11.59 44.23 12.43
N PHE A 932 -11.61 42.99 11.94
CA PHE A 932 -11.79 42.66 10.50
C PHE A 932 -12.58 41.35 10.36
N PRO A 933 -13.32 41.14 9.25
CA PRO A 933 -14.25 40.02 9.11
C PRO A 933 -13.53 38.71 8.77
N PHE A 934 -14.19 37.60 9.10
CA PHE A 934 -13.75 36.25 8.75
C PHE A 934 -14.05 35.96 7.28
N LEU A 935 -13.08 35.44 6.54
CA LEU A 935 -13.25 34.83 5.22
C LEU A 935 -12.83 33.36 5.32
N GLU A 936 -13.62 32.47 4.73
CA GLU A 936 -13.28 31.05 4.65
C GLU A 936 -11.96 30.87 3.87
N SER A 937 -11.11 29.99 4.39
CA SER A 937 -9.82 29.63 3.82
C SER A 937 -9.60 28.13 4.02
N LEU A 938 -8.50 27.60 3.49
CA LEU A 938 -8.16 26.16 3.36
C LEU A 938 -8.25 25.30 4.65
N ASN A 939 -8.55 25.91 5.79
CA ASN A 939 -8.72 25.29 7.09
C ASN A 939 -9.93 24.32 7.16
N GLU A 940 -10.90 24.39 6.24
CA GLU A 940 -12.02 23.43 6.16
C GLU A 940 -11.62 22.06 5.60
N VAL A 941 -10.56 21.96 4.80
CA VAL A 941 -10.07 20.66 4.28
C VAL A 941 -9.48 19.78 5.40
N LEU A 942 -9.22 20.36 6.58
CA LEU A 942 -8.84 19.65 7.80
C LEU A 942 -10.05 19.12 8.61
N GLU A 943 -11.30 19.31 8.16
CA GLU A 943 -12.46 18.88 8.94
C GLU A 943 -12.67 17.37 9.01
N THR A 944 -12.23 16.57 8.03
CA THR A 944 -12.33 15.10 8.11
C THR A 944 -11.65 14.56 9.36
N ASN A 945 -10.38 14.92 9.57
CA ASN A 945 -9.60 14.45 10.72
C ASN A 945 -10.10 15.07 12.04
N ARG A 946 -10.68 16.29 12.01
CA ARG A 946 -11.27 16.92 13.21
C ARG A 946 -12.58 16.28 13.63
N VAL A 947 -13.39 15.85 12.66
CA VAL A 947 -14.64 15.11 12.91
C VAL A 947 -14.31 13.72 13.46
N GLU A 948 -13.26 13.05 12.97
CA GLU A 948 -12.82 11.77 13.55
C GLU A 948 -12.22 11.91 14.96
N GLU A 949 -11.38 12.93 15.23
CA GLU A 949 -10.90 13.22 16.60
C GLU A 949 -12.05 13.56 17.57
N SER A 950 -13.07 14.30 17.13
CA SER A 950 -14.18 14.68 18.02
C SER A 950 -15.24 13.58 18.20
N GLN A 951 -15.45 12.72 17.19
CA GLN A 951 -16.30 11.53 17.28
C GLN A 951 -15.69 10.38 18.09
N SER A 952 -14.38 10.43 18.40
CA SER A 952 -13.68 9.43 19.23
C SER A 952 -13.37 9.91 20.65
N HIS A 953 -13.43 11.21 20.93
CA HIS A 953 -13.08 11.79 22.24
C HIS A 953 -14.06 11.38 23.36
N VAL A 954 -13.55 10.67 24.36
CA VAL A 954 -14.30 10.19 25.54
C VAL A 954 -14.35 11.28 26.62
N HIS A 955 -13.22 11.62 27.25
CA HIS A 955 -13.17 12.49 28.42
C HIS A 955 -11.86 13.29 28.47
N ARG A 956 -11.93 14.50 29.05
CA ARG A 956 -10.80 15.42 29.28
C ARG A 956 -10.47 15.47 30.77
N MET A 957 -9.32 14.94 31.15
CA MET A 957 -8.85 14.92 32.53
C MET A 957 -7.88 16.08 32.80
N TYR A 958 -8.18 16.95 33.77
CA TYR A 958 -7.33 18.09 34.12
C TYR A 958 -6.25 17.74 35.16
N PHE A 959 -5.07 18.33 35.01
CA PHE A 959 -4.01 18.28 36.03
C PHE A 959 -4.34 19.18 37.23
N MET A 960 -4.05 18.67 38.41
CA MET A 960 -4.17 19.39 39.68
C MET A 960 -2.89 20.18 39.99
N GLY A 961 -3.04 21.36 40.60
CA GLY A 961 -1.95 22.18 41.12
C GLY A 961 -1.52 23.33 40.19
N PRO A 962 -1.14 24.51 40.72
CA PRO A 962 -0.86 25.73 39.94
C PRO A 962 0.52 25.74 39.22
N ASN A 963 1.07 24.57 38.92
CA ASN A 963 2.38 24.38 38.27
C ASN A 963 3.53 25.20 38.89
N THR A 964 3.67 25.15 40.21
CA THR A 964 4.72 25.87 40.96
C THR A 964 5.80 24.91 41.44
N PHE A 965 6.99 25.44 41.77
CA PHE A 965 8.08 24.63 42.33
C PHE A 965 7.73 23.95 43.67
N SER A 966 6.72 24.45 44.38
CA SER A 966 6.16 23.89 45.63
C SER A 966 4.97 22.95 45.42
N GLU A 967 4.23 23.12 44.33
CA GLU A 967 3.01 22.37 44.00
C GLU A 967 2.97 22.18 42.47
N PRO A 968 3.65 21.14 41.95
CA PRO A 968 3.68 20.83 40.51
C PRO A 968 2.33 20.30 40.03
N TRP A 969 2.18 20.22 38.70
CA TRP A 969 1.09 19.45 38.09
C TRP A 969 1.11 18.00 38.56
N HIS A 970 -0.05 17.44 38.89
CA HIS A 970 -0.23 16.03 39.23
C HIS A 970 -1.63 15.53 38.85
N LEU A 971 -1.78 14.22 38.66
CA LEU A 971 -3.05 13.52 38.49
C LEU A 971 -3.34 12.62 39.72
N PRO A 972 -4.61 12.39 40.10
CA PRO A 972 -5.00 11.44 41.13
C PRO A 972 -4.85 9.98 40.69
N HIS A 973 -4.44 9.09 41.60
CA HIS A 973 -4.31 7.64 41.39
C HIS A 973 -5.66 6.90 41.48
N THR A 974 -6.71 7.51 40.92
CA THR A 974 -8.07 6.96 40.84
C THR A 974 -8.68 7.45 39.53
N PRO A 975 -8.94 6.57 38.54
CA PRO A 975 -9.52 6.99 37.27
C PRO A 975 -10.94 7.52 37.49
N PRO A 976 -11.32 8.67 36.88
CA PRO A 976 -12.71 9.10 36.80
C PRO A 976 -13.62 7.99 36.24
N GLU A 977 -14.85 7.90 36.76
CA GLU A 977 -15.80 6.85 36.35
C GLU A 977 -16.07 6.88 34.83
N GLU A 978 -15.96 8.05 34.20
CA GLU A 978 -16.11 8.28 32.76
C GLU A 978 -15.01 7.65 31.89
N ILE A 979 -13.83 7.31 32.45
CA ILE A 979 -12.76 6.60 31.74
C ILE A 979 -12.51 5.18 32.28
N LYS A 980 -13.08 4.85 33.44
CA LYS A 980 -12.90 3.58 34.16
C LYS A 980 -13.28 2.35 33.32
N GLU A 981 -14.18 2.50 32.33
CA GLU A 981 -14.52 1.45 31.37
C GLU A 981 -13.50 1.26 30.23
N ILE A 982 -12.74 2.29 29.86
CA ILE A 982 -11.72 2.23 28.79
C ILE A 982 -10.29 2.01 29.31
N VAL A 983 -10.06 2.17 30.63
CA VAL A 983 -8.74 1.91 31.25
C VAL A 983 -8.67 0.66 32.11
N TYR A 984 -7.47 0.09 32.23
CA TYR A 984 -7.11 -0.86 33.29
C TYR A 984 -6.62 -0.08 34.53
N GLU A 985 -7.36 -0.10 35.63
CA GLU A 985 -7.09 0.71 36.83
C GLU A 985 -5.65 0.56 37.35
N GLY A 986 -5.11 -0.67 37.36
CA GLY A 986 -3.73 -0.93 37.80
C GLY A 986 -2.66 -0.29 36.90
N ALA A 987 -2.81 -0.37 35.58
CA ALA A 987 -1.86 0.23 34.63
C ALA A 987 -2.04 1.76 34.51
N TYR A 988 -3.27 2.25 34.72
CA TYR A 988 -3.56 3.67 34.88
C TYR A 988 -2.83 4.29 36.08
N ASN A 989 -2.76 3.58 37.21
CA ASN A 989 -2.03 4.08 38.39
C ASN A 989 -0.52 4.21 38.11
N THR A 990 0.10 3.25 37.42
CA THR A 990 1.51 3.36 36.96
C THR A 990 1.71 4.55 36.03
N PHE A 991 0.81 4.77 35.07
CA PHE A 991 0.82 5.94 34.19
C PHE A 991 0.74 7.27 34.96
N VAL A 992 -0.09 7.33 36.01
CA VAL A 992 -0.18 8.49 36.90
C VAL A 992 1.10 8.68 37.72
N ASP A 993 1.71 7.61 38.26
CA ASP A 993 3.01 7.68 38.95
C ASP A 993 4.11 8.25 38.04
N GLU A 994 4.22 7.77 36.81
CA GLU A 994 5.23 8.22 35.84
C GLU A 994 4.99 9.67 35.39
N ILE A 995 3.75 10.05 35.08
CA ILE A 995 3.40 11.44 34.76
C ILE A 995 3.68 12.38 35.95
N ASN A 996 3.32 11.99 37.18
CA ASN A 996 3.57 12.78 38.37
C ASN A 996 5.08 12.95 38.62
N ALA A 997 5.89 11.92 38.39
CA ALA A 997 7.35 11.99 38.46
C ALA A 997 7.96 12.89 37.37
N ILE A 998 7.45 12.87 36.13
CA ILE A 998 7.90 13.74 35.04
C ILE A 998 7.50 15.20 35.28
N ALA A 999 6.34 15.46 35.88
CA ALA A 999 5.87 16.81 36.22
C ALA A 999 6.60 17.41 37.43
N ALA A 1000 7.10 16.59 38.37
CA ALA A 1000 7.74 17.05 39.59
C ALA A 1000 9.04 17.86 39.37
N TYR A 1001 9.14 19.02 40.01
CA TYR A 1001 10.33 19.87 40.03
C TYR A 1001 11.39 19.36 41.01
N GLN A 1002 12.67 19.41 40.63
CA GLN A 1002 13.76 19.12 41.56
C GLN A 1002 14.04 20.33 42.46
N TRP A 1003 14.38 20.07 43.73
CA TRP A 1003 14.51 21.10 44.79
C TRP A 1003 15.45 22.27 44.43
N TRP A 1004 16.51 22.01 43.66
CA TRP A 1004 17.46 23.02 43.22
C TRP A 1004 16.87 23.98 42.17
N GLU A 1005 15.85 23.57 41.40
CA GLU A 1005 15.17 24.42 40.42
C GLU A 1005 14.44 25.58 41.11
N GLY A 1006 13.74 25.27 42.21
CA GLY A 1006 13.08 26.25 43.07
C GLY A 1006 14.07 27.13 43.84
N ALA A 1007 15.22 26.57 44.26
CA ALA A 1007 16.29 27.35 44.87
C ALA A 1007 16.88 28.40 43.92
N ILE A 1008 17.17 28.02 42.66
CA ILE A 1008 17.61 28.97 41.62
C ILE A 1008 16.54 30.04 41.37
N CYS A 1009 15.26 29.66 41.25
CA CYS A 1009 14.19 30.63 41.04
C CYS A 1009 14.03 31.60 42.22
N THR A 1010 14.30 31.15 43.45
CA THR A 1010 14.26 31.99 44.66
C THR A 1010 15.45 32.94 44.75
N ILE A 1011 16.63 32.51 44.32
CA ILE A 1011 17.80 33.39 44.19
C ILE A 1011 17.56 34.44 43.11
N LEU A 1012 17.03 34.04 41.95
CA LEU A 1012 16.70 34.96 40.86
C LEU A 1012 15.59 35.94 41.24
N SER A 1013 14.57 35.55 42.01
CA SER A 1013 13.46 36.44 42.36
C SER A 1013 13.87 37.56 43.32
N ILE A 1014 14.90 37.32 44.14
CA ILE A 1014 15.53 38.32 45.02
C ILE A 1014 16.47 39.25 44.22
N LEU A 1015 17.19 38.73 43.23
CA LEU A 1015 18.19 39.49 42.47
C LEU A 1015 17.59 40.27 41.28
N VAL A 1016 16.83 39.60 40.41
CA VAL A 1016 16.26 40.14 39.17
C VAL A 1016 14.93 39.42 38.86
N TYR A 1017 13.83 39.91 39.45
CA TYR A 1017 12.50 39.29 39.33
C TYR A 1017 12.06 38.94 37.89
N PRO A 1018 12.27 39.76 36.84
CA PRO A 1018 11.94 39.39 35.47
C PRO A 1018 12.68 38.14 34.95
N LEU A 1019 13.92 37.92 35.38
CA LEU A 1019 14.70 36.72 35.02
C LEU A 1019 14.22 35.49 35.79
N ALA A 1020 13.69 35.66 37.00
CA ALA A 1020 13.04 34.57 37.74
C ALA A 1020 11.77 34.09 37.03
N TRP A 1021 10.94 35.03 36.56
CA TRP A 1021 9.72 34.72 35.81
C TRP A 1021 10.02 34.04 34.47
N SER A 1022 10.99 34.54 33.70
CA SER A 1022 11.38 33.90 32.44
C SER A 1022 12.03 32.53 32.64
N TRP A 1023 12.83 32.35 33.70
CA TRP A 1023 13.36 31.05 34.12
C TRP A 1023 12.25 30.06 34.46
N GLN A 1024 11.28 30.46 35.30
CA GLN A 1024 10.14 29.62 35.67
C GLN A 1024 9.31 29.21 34.44
N GLN A 1025 9.02 30.16 33.55
CA GLN A 1025 8.28 29.87 32.30
C GLN A 1025 9.08 28.96 31.35
N TRP A 1026 10.41 29.08 31.29
CA TRP A 1026 11.26 28.15 30.53
C TRP A 1026 11.25 26.73 31.12
N ARG A 1027 11.34 26.59 32.45
CA ARG A 1027 11.24 25.27 33.12
C ARG A 1027 9.88 24.61 32.89
N ARG A 1028 8.78 25.39 32.94
CA ARG A 1028 7.42 24.91 32.63
C ARG A 1028 7.29 24.38 31.20
N ARG A 1029 7.82 25.11 30.21
CA ARG A 1029 7.84 24.66 28.80
C ARG A 1029 8.56 23.33 28.62
N LEU A 1030 9.73 23.18 29.23
CA LEU A 1030 10.51 21.94 29.17
C LEU A 1030 9.78 20.74 29.80
N ARG A 1031 9.02 20.95 30.88
CA ARG A 1031 8.20 19.90 31.52
C ARG A 1031 7.02 19.49 30.63
N LEU A 1032 6.32 20.46 30.01
CA LEU A 1032 5.24 20.15 29.04
C LEU A 1032 5.75 19.41 27.80
N GLN A 1033 6.93 19.79 27.28
CA GLN A 1033 7.56 19.08 26.15
C GLN A 1033 7.81 17.62 26.49
N ARG A 1034 8.42 17.34 27.66
CA ARG A 1034 8.64 15.98 28.14
C ARG A 1034 7.37 15.18 28.36
N LEU A 1035 6.31 15.77 28.92
CA LEU A 1035 5.02 15.08 29.08
C LEU A 1035 4.40 14.71 27.71
N ARG A 1036 4.58 15.56 26.68
CA ARG A 1036 4.14 15.26 25.30
C ARG A 1036 5.02 14.22 24.60
N GLU A 1037 6.33 14.26 24.81
CA GLU A 1037 7.29 13.28 24.28
C GLU A 1037 7.06 11.90 24.91
N PHE A 1038 6.83 11.85 26.23
CA PHE A 1038 6.47 10.65 26.98
C PHE A 1038 5.19 10.01 26.43
N VAL A 1039 4.05 10.71 26.46
CA VAL A 1039 2.76 10.14 26.03
C VAL A 1039 2.71 9.79 24.53
N ARG A 1040 3.48 10.48 23.68
CA ARG A 1040 3.51 10.19 22.23
C ARG A 1040 4.49 9.09 21.82
N SER A 1041 5.53 8.82 22.61
CA SER A 1041 6.67 8.02 22.11
C SER A 1041 7.50 7.24 23.15
N GLU A 1042 7.29 7.43 24.46
CA GLU A 1042 7.97 6.62 25.49
C GLU A 1042 7.00 5.68 26.22
N TYR A 1043 5.74 6.10 26.41
CA TYR A 1043 4.68 5.32 27.02
C TYR A 1043 3.96 4.44 25.97
N ASP A 1044 3.69 3.19 26.30
CA ASP A 1044 3.10 2.16 25.41
C ASP A 1044 1.55 2.16 25.39
N HIS A 1045 0.93 3.17 26.02
CA HIS A 1045 -0.52 3.29 26.20
C HIS A 1045 -1.15 2.11 26.95
N ALA A 1046 -0.39 1.30 27.71
CA ALA A 1046 -0.88 0.08 28.37
C ALA A 1046 -2.04 0.29 29.36
N CYS A 1047 -2.30 1.53 29.81
CA CYS A 1047 -3.50 1.83 30.58
C CYS A 1047 -4.79 1.66 29.78
N LEU A 1048 -4.78 1.76 28.44
CA LEU A 1048 -5.96 1.61 27.58
C LEU A 1048 -6.28 0.14 27.31
N ARG A 1049 -7.59 -0.19 27.25
CA ARG A 1049 -8.06 -1.55 26.91
C ARG A 1049 -7.94 -1.86 25.43
N SER A 1050 -8.32 -0.92 24.54
CA SER A 1050 -8.14 -1.00 23.08
C SER A 1050 -6.77 -1.57 22.68
N CYS A 1051 -6.77 -2.55 21.78
CA CYS A 1051 -5.54 -3.03 21.15
C CYS A 1051 -5.09 -2.07 20.06
N ARG A 1052 -6.03 -1.44 19.33
CA ARG A 1052 -5.75 -0.48 18.27
C ARG A 1052 -5.06 0.79 18.79
N SER A 1053 -5.59 1.42 19.84
CA SER A 1053 -5.02 2.67 20.39
C SER A 1053 -3.62 2.45 20.95
N ARG A 1054 -3.34 1.26 21.51
CA ARG A 1054 -1.99 0.85 21.94
C ARG A 1054 -1.04 0.60 20.77
N ALA A 1055 -1.51 -0.03 19.70
CA ALA A 1055 -0.69 -0.28 18.51
C ALA A 1055 -0.34 1.00 17.73
N LEU A 1056 -1.19 2.03 17.79
CA LEU A 1056 -1.04 3.28 17.02
C LEU A 1056 -0.54 4.48 17.85
N TYR A 1057 -0.53 4.40 19.19
CA TYR A 1057 -0.20 5.50 20.12
C TYR A 1057 -1.15 6.72 20.00
N GLU A 1058 -2.38 6.49 19.53
CA GLU A 1058 -3.38 7.54 19.22
C GLU A 1058 -4.39 7.82 20.34
N GLY A 1059 -4.44 6.98 21.39
CA GLY A 1059 -5.52 7.03 22.40
C GLY A 1059 -5.40 8.10 23.49
N LEU A 1060 -4.27 8.81 23.59
CA LEU A 1060 -3.97 9.79 24.63
C LEU A 1060 -3.28 11.04 24.05
N LYS A 1061 -3.69 12.23 24.48
CA LYS A 1061 -3.16 13.52 23.98
C LYS A 1061 -2.98 14.53 25.10
N VAL A 1062 -1.77 15.08 25.27
CA VAL A 1062 -1.47 16.04 26.37
C VAL A 1062 -1.41 17.48 25.86
N SER A 1063 -2.19 18.36 26.46
CA SER A 1063 -2.21 19.80 26.16
C SER A 1063 -2.29 20.67 27.40
N ALA A 1064 -2.01 21.95 27.24
CA ALA A 1064 -1.87 22.90 28.34
C ALA A 1064 -2.02 24.34 27.86
N THR A 1065 -2.48 25.20 28.78
CA THR A 1065 -2.81 26.59 28.50
C THR A 1065 -1.60 27.44 28.14
N SER A 1066 -1.81 28.46 27.30
CA SER A 1066 -0.76 29.39 26.85
C SER A 1066 0.08 30.07 27.96
N ASP A 1067 -0.43 30.18 29.18
CA ASP A 1067 0.26 30.70 30.37
C ASP A 1067 1.01 29.63 31.21
N LEU A 1068 0.80 28.35 30.86
CA LEU A 1068 1.35 27.15 31.48
C LEU A 1068 0.96 26.97 32.96
N MET A 1069 -0.21 27.46 33.35
CA MET A 1069 -0.80 27.23 34.68
C MET A 1069 -1.65 25.96 34.73
N LEU A 1070 -2.38 25.62 33.66
CA LEU A 1070 -3.28 24.46 33.57
C LEU A 1070 -2.81 23.50 32.46
N ALA A 1071 -2.92 22.20 32.72
CA ALA A 1071 -2.73 21.14 31.72
C ALA A 1071 -3.89 20.14 31.78
N TYR A 1072 -4.05 19.34 30.73
CA TYR A 1072 -5.04 18.27 30.64
C TYR A 1072 -4.59 17.14 29.70
N VAL A 1073 -5.16 15.96 29.91
CA VAL A 1073 -5.02 14.76 29.06
C VAL A 1073 -6.38 14.45 28.46
N ASP A 1074 -6.45 14.39 27.13
CA ASP A 1074 -7.65 13.99 26.38
C ASP A 1074 -7.55 12.49 26.04
N PHE A 1075 -8.62 11.75 26.30
CA PHE A 1075 -8.74 10.30 26.06
C PHE A 1075 -9.62 10.01 24.83
N PHE A 1076 -9.14 9.13 23.93
CA PHE A 1076 -9.80 8.78 22.67
C PHE A 1076 -10.07 7.28 22.57
N LEU A 1077 -11.27 6.93 22.10
CA LEU A 1077 -11.75 5.56 21.98
C LEU A 1077 -11.16 4.87 20.75
N GLY A 1078 -10.61 3.66 20.94
CA GLY A 1078 -10.09 2.86 19.83
C GLY A 1078 -11.21 2.36 18.93
N GLY A 1079 -11.00 2.36 17.61
CA GLY A 1079 -12.00 1.90 16.63
C GLY A 1079 -12.42 0.43 16.75
N ASP A 1080 -11.74 -0.34 17.60
CA ASP A 1080 -12.03 -1.71 18.05
C ASP A 1080 -12.98 -1.78 19.28
N GLU A 1081 -13.14 -0.71 20.04
CA GLU A 1081 -13.98 -0.62 21.25
C GLU A 1081 -15.41 -0.10 20.99
N LYS A 1082 -15.90 -0.16 19.75
CA LYS A 1082 -17.19 0.41 19.31
C LYS A 1082 -18.41 -0.24 19.99
N ARG A 1083 -18.75 0.22 21.19
CA ARG A 1083 -20.04 0.03 21.86
C ARG A 1083 -21.07 1.02 21.35
N THR A 1084 -22.36 0.75 21.60
CA THR A 1084 -23.46 1.68 21.32
C THR A 1084 -23.47 2.91 22.23
N ASP A 1085 -22.76 2.82 23.35
CA ASP A 1085 -22.92 3.68 24.52
C ASP A 1085 -21.70 4.63 24.72
N LEU A 1086 -20.63 4.40 23.95
CA LEU A 1086 -19.38 5.16 23.98
C LEU A 1086 -18.91 5.53 22.56
N PRO A 1087 -18.36 6.75 22.36
CA PRO A 1087 -18.25 7.82 23.33
C PRO A 1087 -19.62 8.49 23.60
N PRO A 1088 -19.84 9.06 24.81
CA PRO A 1088 -21.13 9.67 25.14
C PRO A 1088 -21.42 10.88 24.24
N ARG A 1089 -22.70 11.11 23.89
CA ARG A 1089 -23.14 12.36 23.24
C ARG A 1089 -23.04 13.52 24.23
N LEU A 1090 -22.91 14.77 23.77
CA LEU A 1090 -22.73 15.92 24.67
C LEU A 1090 -23.75 16.00 25.83
N PRO A 1091 -25.07 15.74 25.65
CA PRO A 1091 -26.02 15.72 26.77
C PRO A 1091 -25.69 14.70 27.86
N GLN A 1092 -25.10 13.55 27.51
CA GLN A 1092 -24.68 12.50 28.44
C GLN A 1092 -23.34 12.83 29.14
N LYS A 1093 -22.65 13.90 28.73
CA LYS A 1093 -21.45 14.43 29.42
C LYS A 1093 -21.79 15.57 30.38
N PHE A 1094 -23.06 15.96 30.51
CA PHE A 1094 -23.50 16.93 31.48
C PHE A 1094 -23.76 16.26 32.85
N PRO A 1095 -23.41 16.90 33.98
CA PRO A 1095 -22.79 18.23 34.09
C PRO A 1095 -21.27 18.22 33.78
N MET A 1096 -20.83 18.99 32.79
CA MET A 1096 -19.44 19.06 32.34
C MET A 1096 -18.71 20.25 32.98
N ALA A 1097 -17.52 20.03 33.51
CA ALA A 1097 -16.68 21.08 34.09
C ALA A 1097 -15.58 21.56 33.10
N ILE A 1098 -15.47 22.88 32.92
CA ILE A 1098 -14.42 23.50 32.09
C ILE A 1098 -13.63 24.50 32.96
N ILE A 1099 -12.36 24.21 33.21
CA ILE A 1099 -11.50 24.97 34.15
C ILE A 1099 -10.86 26.18 33.44
N PHE A 1100 -10.71 27.30 34.15
CA PHE A 1100 -9.95 28.45 33.66
C PHE A 1100 -8.43 28.23 33.84
N GLY A 1101 -7.65 28.60 32.82
CA GLY A 1101 -6.24 28.95 33.00
C GLY A 1101 -6.07 30.27 33.77
N GLY A 1102 -4.85 30.59 34.18
CA GLY A 1102 -4.55 31.75 35.01
C GLY A 1102 -4.81 31.56 36.51
N ASP A 1103 -4.24 32.46 37.32
CA ASP A 1103 -4.52 32.60 38.76
C ASP A 1103 -5.23 33.92 39.10
N GLY A 1104 -5.52 34.75 38.09
CA GLY A 1104 -6.05 36.11 38.25
C GLY A 1104 -4.98 37.13 38.65
N SER A 1105 -3.70 36.82 38.49
CA SER A 1105 -2.62 37.82 38.61
C SER A 1105 -2.51 38.67 37.34
N TYR A 1106 -1.75 39.76 37.41
CA TYR A 1106 -1.47 40.61 36.25
C TYR A 1106 -0.58 39.92 35.18
N MET A 1107 0.14 38.85 35.55
CA MET A 1107 0.99 38.06 34.64
C MET A 1107 0.28 36.81 34.09
N ALA A 1108 -0.75 36.32 34.78
CA ALA A 1108 -1.57 35.18 34.37
C ALA A 1108 -3.05 35.46 34.74
N PRO A 1109 -3.74 36.37 34.01
CA PRO A 1109 -5.16 36.64 34.23
C PRO A 1109 -6.00 35.41 33.89
N PHE A 1110 -7.19 35.29 34.48
CA PHE A 1110 -8.06 34.16 34.18
C PHE A 1110 -8.47 34.12 32.69
N SER A 1111 -8.43 32.95 32.09
CA SER A 1111 -8.87 32.71 30.71
C SER A 1111 -9.43 31.31 30.51
N LEU A 1112 -10.52 31.21 29.76
CA LEU A 1112 -11.00 29.98 29.17
C LEU A 1112 -10.27 29.77 27.83
N GLU A 1113 -9.48 28.72 27.72
CA GLU A 1113 -8.91 28.28 26.43
C GLU A 1113 -9.96 27.45 25.69
N ASN A 1114 -10.03 27.57 24.37
CA ASN A 1114 -11.04 26.89 23.55
C ASN A 1114 -10.41 26.21 22.34
N ASP A 1115 -10.20 24.90 22.49
CA ASP A 1115 -9.62 24.05 21.46
C ASP A 1115 -10.63 23.68 20.36
N ASN A 1116 -10.11 23.09 19.29
CA ASN A 1116 -10.91 22.42 18.27
C ASN A 1116 -11.81 21.32 18.87
N ILE A 1117 -11.31 20.54 19.84
CA ILE A 1117 -12.08 19.48 20.52
C ILE A 1117 -13.26 20.07 21.29
N LEU A 1118 -13.01 21.07 22.15
CA LEU A 1118 -14.08 21.71 22.93
C LEU A 1118 -15.12 22.40 22.03
N THR A 1119 -14.66 23.07 20.97
CA THR A 1119 -15.53 23.68 19.95
C THR A 1119 -16.40 22.64 19.26
N SER A 1120 -15.83 21.51 18.83
CA SER A 1120 -16.55 20.46 18.10
C SER A 1120 -17.53 19.70 19.00
N LEU A 1121 -17.16 19.44 20.27
CA LEU A 1121 -18.07 18.92 21.28
C LEU A 1121 -19.26 19.87 21.46
N MET A 1122 -19.01 21.15 21.75
CA MET A 1122 -20.09 22.14 21.96
C MET A 1122 -20.96 22.36 20.71
N SER A 1123 -20.40 22.18 19.49
CA SER A 1123 -21.18 22.26 18.24
C SER A 1123 -22.29 21.22 18.09
N GLN A 1124 -22.33 20.19 18.94
CA GLN A 1124 -23.45 19.24 19.00
C GLN A 1124 -24.76 19.87 19.50
N LEU A 1125 -24.72 21.03 20.18
CA LEU A 1125 -25.91 21.77 20.64
C LEU A 1125 -25.87 23.27 20.31
N VAL A 1126 -24.70 23.91 20.39
CA VAL A 1126 -24.53 25.36 20.26
C VAL A 1126 -23.69 25.67 19.01
N PRO A 1127 -24.18 26.45 18.03
CA PRO A 1127 -23.43 26.79 16.82
C PRO A 1127 -22.03 27.32 17.14
N SER A 1128 -21.02 26.83 16.43
CA SER A 1128 -19.60 27.14 16.69
C SER A 1128 -19.32 28.64 16.72
N THR A 1129 -19.94 29.41 15.83
CA THR A 1129 -19.84 30.89 15.79
C THR A 1129 -20.44 31.57 17.03
N THR A 1130 -21.51 31.02 17.61
CA THR A 1130 -22.07 31.47 18.90
C THR A 1130 -21.13 31.11 20.05
N TRP A 1131 -20.59 29.89 20.06
CA TRP A 1131 -19.63 29.45 21.08
C TRP A 1131 -18.35 30.30 21.08
N TYR A 1132 -17.70 30.51 19.93
CA TYR A 1132 -16.50 31.37 19.83
C TYR A 1132 -16.76 32.81 20.33
N ARG A 1133 -17.92 33.40 19.99
CA ARG A 1133 -18.31 34.74 20.48
C ARG A 1133 -18.53 34.76 21.99
N LEU A 1134 -19.13 33.71 22.54
CA LEU A 1134 -19.36 33.54 23.98
C LEU A 1134 -18.03 33.38 24.74
N VAL A 1135 -17.09 32.57 24.24
CA VAL A 1135 -15.73 32.45 24.82
C VAL A 1135 -14.96 33.77 24.75
N ALA A 1136 -15.03 34.50 23.63
CA ALA A 1136 -14.40 35.82 23.52
C ALA A 1136 -14.98 36.83 24.53
N GLY A 1137 -16.30 36.83 24.72
CA GLY A 1137 -16.98 37.64 25.73
C GLY A 1137 -16.61 37.26 27.17
N LEU A 1138 -16.60 35.95 27.49
CA LEU A 1138 -16.14 35.42 28.78
C LEU A 1138 -14.71 35.88 29.08
N ASN A 1139 -13.78 35.72 28.13
CA ASN A 1139 -12.39 36.10 28.29
C ASN A 1139 -12.18 37.61 28.44
N ALA A 1140 -13.01 38.45 27.81
CA ALA A 1140 -13.00 39.89 28.06
C ALA A 1140 -13.39 40.24 29.51
N GLN A 1141 -14.35 39.52 30.11
CA GLN A 1141 -14.75 39.71 31.51
C GLN A 1141 -13.76 39.08 32.51
N LEU A 1142 -13.23 37.88 32.23
CA LEU A 1142 -12.29 37.17 33.11
C LEU A 1142 -10.96 37.92 33.29
N ARG A 1143 -10.51 38.66 32.28
CA ARG A 1143 -9.35 39.57 32.38
C ARG A 1143 -9.51 40.69 33.43
N LEU A 1144 -10.74 40.99 33.85
CA LEU A 1144 -11.04 41.96 34.92
C LEU A 1144 -11.07 41.32 36.33
N VAL A 1145 -10.91 40.00 36.43
CA VAL A 1145 -10.97 39.24 37.69
C VAL A 1145 -9.60 39.17 38.35
N CYS A 1146 -9.37 40.02 39.37
CA CYS A 1146 -8.10 40.07 40.10
C CYS A 1146 -8.06 39.13 41.33
N ARG A 1147 -7.00 38.33 41.46
CA ARG A 1147 -6.74 37.36 42.55
C ARG A 1147 -6.96 37.91 43.97
N GLY A 1148 -6.64 39.18 44.20
CA GLY A 1148 -6.79 39.83 45.52
C GLY A 1148 -8.20 40.34 45.86
N ARG A 1149 -9.18 40.29 44.94
CA ARG A 1149 -10.53 40.87 45.13
C ARG A 1149 -11.68 40.03 44.52
N LEU A 1150 -11.48 38.72 44.34
CA LEU A 1150 -12.37 37.78 43.65
C LEU A 1150 -13.88 37.98 43.95
N ARG A 1151 -14.28 38.10 45.23
CA ARG A 1151 -15.69 38.28 45.67
C ARG A 1151 -16.36 39.56 45.12
N VAL A 1152 -15.58 40.56 44.73
CA VAL A 1152 -16.05 41.79 44.09
C VAL A 1152 -15.91 41.70 42.56
N THR A 1153 -14.77 41.23 42.06
CA THR A 1153 -14.45 41.23 40.63
C THR A 1153 -15.16 40.13 39.83
N PHE A 1154 -15.63 39.04 40.46
CA PHE A 1154 -16.53 38.08 39.81
C PHE A 1154 -17.98 38.58 39.70
N ARG A 1155 -18.40 39.67 40.37
CA ARG A 1155 -19.80 40.15 40.27
C ARG A 1155 -20.18 40.63 38.86
N PRO A 1156 -19.39 41.47 38.17
CA PRO A 1156 -19.67 41.83 36.77
C PRO A 1156 -19.68 40.60 35.84
N PHE A 1157 -18.77 39.65 36.07
CA PHE A 1157 -18.72 38.38 35.33
C PHE A 1157 -20.01 37.57 35.50
N LEU A 1158 -20.46 37.36 36.75
CA LEU A 1158 -21.72 36.67 37.05
C LEU A 1158 -22.93 37.39 36.45
N GLN A 1159 -23.00 38.72 36.56
CA GLN A 1159 -24.08 39.50 35.97
C GLN A 1159 -24.08 39.41 34.44
N TRP A 1160 -22.92 39.46 33.78
CA TRP A 1160 -22.82 39.28 32.33
C TRP A 1160 -23.22 37.85 31.92
N LEU A 1161 -22.82 36.84 32.70
CA LEU A 1161 -23.18 35.45 32.49
C LEU A 1161 -24.70 35.21 32.66
N GLU A 1162 -25.34 35.79 33.67
CA GLU A 1162 -26.80 35.75 33.88
C GLU A 1162 -27.59 36.52 32.80
N THR A 1163 -27.06 37.64 32.29
CA THR A 1163 -27.81 38.56 31.40
C THR A 1163 -27.52 38.43 29.90
N HIS A 1164 -26.36 37.89 29.51
CA HIS A 1164 -25.94 37.78 28.11
C HIS A 1164 -25.62 36.33 27.71
N ALA A 1165 -24.82 35.60 28.52
CA ALA A 1165 -24.38 34.25 28.17
C ALA A 1165 -25.50 33.21 28.29
N ASN A 1166 -26.09 33.07 29.47
CA ASN A 1166 -27.15 32.08 29.72
C ASN A 1166 -28.40 32.32 28.87
N PRO A 1167 -28.90 33.55 28.64
CA PRO A 1167 -30.04 33.76 27.74
C PRO A 1167 -29.79 33.32 26.30
N ALA A 1168 -28.55 33.43 25.80
CA ALA A 1168 -28.18 32.93 24.47
C ALA A 1168 -28.05 31.40 24.44
N LEU A 1169 -27.45 30.79 25.47
CA LEU A 1169 -27.32 29.33 25.59
C LEU A 1169 -28.66 28.62 25.86
N ARG A 1170 -29.62 29.29 26.53
CA ARG A 1170 -30.95 28.75 26.85
C ARG A 1170 -31.73 28.30 25.61
N ILE A 1171 -31.51 28.98 24.47
CA ILE A 1171 -32.11 28.65 23.17
C ILE A 1171 -31.66 27.26 22.68
N HIS A 1172 -30.49 26.79 23.14
CA HIS A 1172 -29.85 25.54 22.77
C HIS A 1172 -29.97 24.44 23.86
N GLY A 1173 -30.84 24.62 24.86
CA GLY A 1173 -31.03 23.66 25.96
C GLY A 1173 -29.91 23.61 27.00
N VAL A 1174 -28.87 24.46 26.86
CA VAL A 1174 -27.68 24.48 27.72
C VAL A 1174 -27.75 25.64 28.71
N ARG A 1175 -27.32 25.38 29.95
CA ARG A 1175 -27.06 26.41 30.97
C ARG A 1175 -25.63 26.29 31.50
N VAL A 1176 -25.05 27.42 31.88
CA VAL A 1176 -23.69 27.52 32.40
C VAL A 1176 -23.66 28.40 33.65
N ASP A 1177 -23.25 27.84 34.78
CA ASP A 1177 -23.07 28.57 36.05
C ASP A 1177 -21.58 28.57 36.46
N LEU A 1178 -21.14 29.57 37.25
CA LEU A 1178 -19.77 29.63 37.78
C LEU A 1178 -19.59 28.61 38.92
N ALA A 1179 -18.53 27.81 38.85
CA ALA A 1179 -18.16 26.85 39.88
C ALA A 1179 -16.72 27.06 40.38
N TRP A 1180 -16.47 26.56 41.58
CA TRP A 1180 -15.12 26.19 42.00
C TRP A 1180 -15.13 24.66 42.16
N ILE A 1181 -14.17 23.99 41.51
CA ILE A 1181 -14.32 22.57 41.17
C ILE A 1181 -13.52 21.67 42.13
N GLN A 1182 -12.37 22.14 42.60
CA GLN A 1182 -11.56 21.40 43.57
C GLN A 1182 -10.61 22.32 44.33
N ALA A 1183 -10.37 22.01 45.61
CA ALA A 1183 -9.23 22.53 46.36
C ALA A 1183 -8.05 21.56 46.27
N ALA A 1184 -6.87 22.06 45.89
CA ALA A 1184 -5.62 21.32 46.02
C ALA A 1184 -5.12 21.37 47.47
N SER A 1185 -4.21 20.46 47.84
CA SER A 1185 -3.68 20.36 49.21
C SER A 1185 -2.90 21.60 49.66
N GLY A 1186 -2.35 22.40 48.74
CA GLY A 1186 -1.78 23.72 49.00
C GLY A 1186 -2.81 24.84 49.24
N GLY A 1187 -4.11 24.55 49.24
CA GLY A 1187 -5.18 25.54 49.43
C GLY A 1187 -5.53 26.35 48.18
N TYR A 1188 -4.90 26.05 47.03
CA TYR A 1188 -5.29 26.60 45.73
C TYR A 1188 -6.67 26.07 45.31
N ARG A 1189 -7.48 26.91 44.65
CA ARG A 1189 -8.83 26.55 44.17
C ARG A 1189 -8.93 26.78 42.68
N HIS A 1190 -9.35 25.77 41.94
CA HIS A 1190 -9.64 25.88 40.51
C HIS A 1190 -11.04 26.48 40.30
N TYR A 1191 -11.10 27.60 39.60
CA TYR A 1191 -12.34 28.22 39.14
C TYR A 1191 -12.63 27.78 37.71
N GLY A 1192 -13.91 27.65 37.37
CA GLY A 1192 -14.34 27.22 36.06
C GLY A 1192 -15.84 27.36 35.85
N LEU A 1193 -16.31 26.85 34.72
CA LEU A 1193 -17.70 26.82 34.33
C LEU A 1193 -18.26 25.41 34.47
N LEU A 1194 -19.45 25.29 35.05
CA LEU A 1194 -20.22 24.05 35.07
C LEU A 1194 -21.33 24.17 34.02
N VAL A 1195 -21.27 23.32 33.00
CA VAL A 1195 -22.19 23.28 31.84
C VAL A 1195 -23.17 22.14 32.04
N TYR A 1196 -24.48 22.41 31.98
CA TYR A 1196 -25.51 21.39 32.24
C TYR A 1196 -26.79 21.56 31.42
N SER A 1197 -27.59 20.49 31.36
CA SER A 1197 -28.88 20.45 30.67
C SER A 1197 -29.95 21.23 31.44
N ILE A 1198 -30.86 21.89 30.71
CA ILE A 1198 -32.01 22.58 31.32
C ILE A 1198 -33.12 21.61 31.74
N GLU A 1199 -33.13 20.38 31.24
CA GLU A 1199 -34.19 19.39 31.55
C GLU A 1199 -34.16 18.91 33.01
N GLU A 1200 -33.06 19.11 33.73
CA GLU A 1200 -32.88 18.71 35.13
C GLU A 1200 -33.25 19.80 36.18
N GLU A 1201 -33.85 20.95 35.79
CA GLU A 1201 -34.19 22.03 36.75
C GLU A 1201 -35.23 21.63 37.85
N ASN A 1202 -35.71 20.38 37.90
CA ASN A 1202 -36.69 19.88 38.88
C ASN A 1202 -36.14 19.12 40.10
N GLU A 1203 -34.88 18.65 40.11
CA GLU A 1203 -34.30 18.01 41.32
C GLU A 1203 -33.24 18.87 42.00
N SER A 1204 -33.52 19.26 43.25
CA SER A 1204 -32.57 20.01 44.08
C SER A 1204 -31.52 19.07 44.69
N ILE A 1205 -30.42 18.82 43.98
CA ILE A 1205 -29.31 18.00 44.45
C ILE A 1205 -28.73 18.59 45.74
N SER A 1206 -29.11 17.98 46.86
CA SER A 1206 -28.64 18.28 48.21
C SER A 1206 -28.01 17.01 48.79
N LEU A 1207 -26.84 16.64 48.24
CA LEU A 1207 -26.18 15.38 48.58
C LEU A 1207 -25.51 15.46 49.96
N GLY A 1208 -26.24 15.04 50.99
CA GLY A 1208 -25.75 15.00 52.37
C GLY A 1208 -25.34 13.60 52.84
N ASN A 1209 -24.09 13.49 53.28
CA ASN A 1209 -23.49 12.43 54.12
C ASN A 1209 -23.24 11.02 53.54
N THR A 1210 -22.16 10.42 54.07
CA THR A 1210 -21.85 8.97 54.19
C THR A 1210 -22.04 8.12 52.92
N ASP A 1211 -21.00 7.75 52.19
CA ASP A 1211 -19.95 6.87 52.73
C ASP A 1211 -18.50 7.16 52.25
N GLY A 1212 -17.53 6.42 52.77
CA GLY A 1212 -16.09 6.73 52.69
C GLY A 1212 -15.40 6.54 51.32
N GLY A 1213 -15.40 7.58 50.49
CA GLY A 1213 -14.53 7.72 49.31
C GLY A 1213 -14.22 9.19 49.00
N VAL A 1214 -13.08 9.49 48.36
CA VAL A 1214 -12.66 10.87 48.04
C VAL A 1214 -13.47 11.41 46.85
N ARG A 1215 -14.71 11.81 47.10
CA ARG A 1215 -15.57 12.49 46.13
C ARG A 1215 -15.21 13.97 45.99
N THR A 1216 -15.18 14.44 44.75
CA THR A 1216 -14.93 15.84 44.39
C THR A 1216 -16.12 16.71 44.82
N GLU A 1217 -15.92 17.65 45.76
CA GLU A 1217 -16.97 18.59 46.21
C GLU A 1217 -17.29 19.66 45.14
N LEU A 1218 -18.12 19.34 44.17
CA LEU A 1218 -18.63 20.30 43.18
C LEU A 1218 -19.68 21.24 43.82
N SER A 1219 -19.24 22.48 44.09
CA SER A 1219 -20.05 23.52 44.73
C SER A 1219 -20.40 24.63 43.73
N CYS A 1220 -21.65 24.65 43.26
CA CYS A 1220 -22.15 25.68 42.33
C CYS A 1220 -22.32 27.04 43.04
N VAL A 1221 -21.69 28.09 42.51
CA VAL A 1221 -21.63 29.41 43.13
C VAL A 1221 -22.83 30.27 42.72
N LYS A 1222 -24.03 29.89 43.18
CA LYS A 1222 -25.22 30.72 43.03
C LYS A 1222 -25.04 32.08 43.73
N THR A 1223 -25.65 33.11 43.17
CA THR A 1223 -25.50 34.54 43.53
C THR A 1223 -25.77 34.83 45.02
N THR A 1224 -26.57 33.98 45.69
CA THR A 1224 -26.87 34.01 47.13
C THR A 1224 -25.80 33.35 48.02
N CYS A 1225 -25.12 32.29 47.58
CA CYS A 1225 -24.13 31.56 48.38
C CYS A 1225 -22.90 32.41 48.74
N LEU A 1226 -22.61 33.45 47.92
CA LEU A 1226 -21.54 34.42 48.14
C LEU A 1226 -21.72 35.34 49.37
N GLN A 1227 -22.73 35.11 50.23
CA GLN A 1227 -22.86 35.77 51.53
C GLN A 1227 -22.16 35.05 52.69
N ASN A 1228 -22.19 33.72 52.75
CA ASN A 1228 -21.98 32.98 54.02
C ASN A 1228 -20.59 32.35 54.26
N HIS A 1229 -19.67 32.38 53.29
CA HIS A 1229 -18.27 32.00 53.52
C HIS A 1229 -17.35 33.21 53.30
N ALA A 1230 -16.49 33.47 54.29
CA ALA A 1230 -15.55 34.56 54.40
C ALA A 1230 -14.32 34.11 55.21
#